data_AF-A0A0X3PG83-F1
#
_entry.id   AF-A0A0X3PG83-F1
#
_cell.length_a   1.000
_cell.length_b   1.000
_cell.length_c   1.000
_cell.angle_alpha   90.00
_cell.angle_beta   90.00
_cell.angle_gamma   90.00
#
_symmetry.space_group_name_H-M   'P 1'
#
loop_
_entity.id
_entity.type
_entity.pdbx_description
1 polymer ?
#
loop_
_entity_poly.entity_id
_entity_poly.type
_entity_poly.pdbx_seq_one_letter_code
_entity_poly.pdbx_strand_id
1 'polypeptide(L)'
;MPLIYFRAQMCRHGAYLQLLQASKVRLKGCNVKRLTTCTAPVGHQKKLTNAMRIAVPKEIHPGERRVSLTPQATKVLTGRGFEVLVEAGAGNNAKFPDGDYAAAGAKLIKSGSRDLYKNADCIVKVRAPSLINENSTFAEVELLRPASIVVSLVYPAQNKPLVDALAKKEITLLALDCVPRISRAQAFDVLSSMANIAGYKGVVEAAALYGRFFAGQITAAGRIPPAKVLVVGGGVAGLSAINTARGLGATVCAFDTREAVREQVESLGAEFLTVNIKESGEGGGGYAKEMSKEYLDAEMALFAKQAKEVDILITSALIPGKPAPKLITKAMVDTMKPGSVIVDLAAEAGGNVETTRPGQLYTYNNVIHVGYTDLPSRLAGQSSSLFANNIANFLLSMAPKDSRGVLELNLQDEVVRGSMVLHKGKLMWPPPPPPTPPAKPAPPKAAAASPTPVIPATVVDPRIAKLKSALVASVGVSGLVGIGVGSPSLAFTQMLTTFGLAGIVGYHTVWGVTPALHSPLMSVTNAISGITAVGGMLLMGGGVLPGTIPQSMAAVATLVSAVNIGGGFVVTQRMLNMFKLPTDAPEYNSLFMIPALALLSTYGYSVFSAHPSALDSVHQAAYLASSLCCIAAITALASQKTSRLGNVVGVTGVTGGLAVTLGLLQPDPALLTQMLACLSVGAGVGAFAAKRIEVTDLPQMVALFHSLVGIAAVLTCIANYAIEAPLLFANEELVAAGNLMKTVAYLGTYIGGVTFTGSLIAFGKLQGLLNSKPLLLPYRHALNASLVGISTAGLAGFLATGASLENPLLPL
;
A
#
# COMPACT_ATOMS: atom_id res chain seq x y z
N MET A 1 -3.02 -0.18 -12.72
CA MET A 1 -3.63 -1.42 -13.28
C MET A 1 -2.51 -2.45 -13.44
N PRO A 2 -2.73 -3.77 -13.20
CA PRO A 2 -4.01 -4.39 -12.90
C PRO A 2 -4.00 -5.24 -11.62
N LEU A 3 -5.01 -5.02 -10.79
CA LEU A 3 -5.46 -5.96 -9.78
C LEU A 3 -6.90 -6.30 -10.16
N ILE A 4 -7.07 -7.26 -11.08
CA ILE A 4 -8.32 -8.01 -11.23
C ILE A 4 -7.92 -9.42 -11.66
N TYR A 5 -8.07 -10.39 -10.75
CA TYR A 5 -8.90 -11.58 -10.99
C TYR A 5 -9.03 -12.37 -9.69
N PHE A 6 -10.16 -12.16 -8.99
CA PHE A 6 -10.84 -13.22 -8.26
C PHE A 6 -12.33 -12.95 -8.33
N ARG A 7 -12.98 -13.51 -9.36
CA ARG A 7 -14.42 -13.76 -9.31
C ARG A 7 -14.77 -14.88 -10.28
N ALA A 8 -15.30 -15.95 -9.73
CA ALA A 8 -16.45 -16.71 -10.21
C ALA A 8 -16.45 -18.05 -9.46
N GLN A 9 -17.56 -18.58 -8.95
CA GLN A 9 -18.95 -18.18 -9.04
C GLN A 9 -19.70 -18.98 -7.97
N MET A 10 -20.55 -18.30 -7.20
CA MET A 10 -22.01 -18.43 -7.22
C MET A 10 -22.56 -19.73 -6.59
N CYS A 11 -23.22 -19.67 -5.44
CA CYS A 11 -24.57 -19.09 -5.24
C CYS A 11 -25.65 -20.00 -5.85
N ARG A 12 -26.51 -20.59 -5.01
CA ARG A 12 -27.92 -20.17 -4.92
C ARG A 12 -28.71 -20.95 -3.87
N HIS A 13 -29.26 -20.15 -2.95
CA HIS A 13 -30.66 -20.09 -2.52
C HIS A 13 -31.26 -21.25 -1.73
N GLY A 14 -31.81 -20.84 -0.58
CA GLY A 14 -32.56 -21.67 0.34
C GLY A 14 -34.01 -21.91 -0.05
N ALA A 15 -34.67 -22.72 0.77
CA ALA A 15 -36.11 -22.73 0.95
C ALA A 15 -36.42 -23.41 2.29
N TYR A 16 -37.20 -22.74 3.12
CA TYR A 16 -37.84 -23.27 4.31
C TYR A 16 -39.36 -23.25 4.04
N LEU A 17 -40.05 -24.27 4.56
CA LEU A 17 -41.51 -24.44 4.71
C LEU A 17 -42.39 -24.88 3.51
N GLN A 18 -42.84 -26.14 3.64
CA GLN A 18 -44.24 -26.62 3.70
C GLN A 18 -45.20 -26.46 2.50
N LEU A 19 -45.60 -27.60 1.90
CA LEU A 19 -46.93 -28.25 1.97
C LEU A 19 -47.20 -29.12 0.72
N LEU A 20 -47.71 -30.34 0.95
CA LEU A 20 -48.68 -31.16 0.17
C LEU A 20 -48.50 -31.21 -1.37
N GLN A 21 -48.55 -32.34 -2.08
CA GLN A 21 -49.38 -33.53 -1.94
C GLN A 21 -48.96 -34.55 -3.02
N ALA A 22 -49.07 -35.84 -2.69
CA ALA A 22 -49.43 -36.97 -3.55
C ALA A 22 -48.77 -37.16 -4.95
N SER A 23 -47.97 -38.21 -5.09
CA SER A 23 -48.34 -39.34 -5.98
C SER A 23 -47.48 -40.57 -5.72
N LYS A 24 -48.20 -41.70 -5.60
CA LYS A 24 -47.73 -43.06 -5.36
C LYS A 24 -46.94 -43.58 -6.58
N VAL A 25 -45.82 -44.27 -6.38
CA VAL A 25 -45.61 -45.63 -6.92
C VAL A 25 -44.67 -46.39 -5.97
N ARG A 26 -45.11 -47.58 -5.59
CA ARG A 26 -44.47 -48.54 -4.69
C ARG A 26 -44.01 -49.71 -5.57
N LEU A 27 -42.73 -50.05 -5.61
CA LEU A 27 -42.28 -51.36 -6.07
C LEU A 27 -41.37 -51.99 -5.03
N LYS A 28 -41.78 -53.19 -4.62
CA LYS A 28 -41.21 -54.05 -3.58
C LYS A 28 -40.02 -54.84 -4.13
N GLY A 29 -38.98 -54.93 -3.30
CA GLY A 29 -38.24 -56.16 -2.94
C GLY A 29 -37.58 -56.99 -4.03
N CYS A 30 -36.25 -57.18 -3.92
CA CYS A 30 -35.67 -58.52 -4.00
C CYS A 30 -34.30 -58.61 -3.31
N ASN A 31 -34.05 -59.78 -2.73
CA ASN A 31 -32.96 -60.16 -1.84
C ASN A 31 -31.55 -60.06 -2.45
N VAL A 32 -30.62 -59.54 -1.66
CA VAL A 32 -29.17 -59.63 -1.88
C VAL A 32 -28.66 -60.94 -1.24
N LYS A 33 -28.15 -61.87 -2.06
CA LYS A 33 -27.27 -62.95 -1.61
C LYS A 33 -25.84 -62.67 -2.08
N ARG A 34 -24.96 -62.58 -1.08
CA ARG A 34 -23.52 -62.93 -1.02
C ARG A 34 -22.74 -62.96 -2.34
N LEU A 35 -21.72 -62.12 -2.41
CA LEU A 35 -20.37 -62.52 -2.81
C LEU A 35 -19.37 -61.81 -1.90
N THR A 36 -18.87 -62.59 -0.95
CA THR A 36 -17.70 -62.33 -0.10
C THR A 36 -16.42 -62.41 -0.94
N THR A 37 -15.59 -61.38 -0.87
CA THR A 37 -14.13 -61.52 -1.06
C THR A 37 -13.41 -60.86 0.11
N CYS A 38 -12.43 -61.59 0.60
CA CYS A 38 -11.72 -61.39 1.84
C CYS A 38 -10.92 -60.08 1.88
N THR A 39 -11.08 -59.31 2.95
CA THR A 39 -10.07 -58.36 3.43
C THR A 39 -9.63 -58.79 4.81
N ALA A 40 -8.34 -59.07 4.93
CA ALA A 40 -7.66 -59.31 6.20
C ALA A 40 -7.82 -58.11 7.14
N PRO A 41 -7.89 -58.31 8.46
CA PRO A 41 -8.07 -57.22 9.40
C PRO A 41 -6.80 -56.38 9.45
N VAL A 42 -6.89 -55.13 9.00
CA VAL A 42 -5.89 -54.11 9.29
C VAL A 42 -5.88 -53.96 10.81
N GLY A 43 -4.73 -54.31 11.41
CA GLY A 43 -4.53 -54.28 12.85
C GLY A 43 -4.96 -52.95 13.44
N HIS A 44 -5.84 -53.01 14.44
CA HIS A 44 -6.14 -51.89 15.32
C HIS A 44 -4.84 -51.33 15.88
N GLN A 45 -4.41 -50.17 15.41
CA GLN A 45 -3.50 -49.33 16.17
C GLN A 45 -4.21 -48.97 17.48
N LYS A 46 -3.59 -49.38 18.60
CA LYS A 46 -3.94 -48.95 19.96
C LYS A 46 -4.28 -47.45 19.93
N LYS A 47 -5.53 -47.09 20.25
CA LYS A 47 -5.87 -45.73 20.70
C LYS A 47 -5.00 -45.43 21.92
N LEU A 48 -3.92 -44.65 21.74
CA LEU A 48 -3.21 -44.04 22.85
C LEU A 48 -4.15 -42.98 23.45
N THR A 49 -4.62 -43.23 24.66
CA THR A 49 -5.50 -42.36 25.45
C THR A 49 -4.77 -41.17 26.09
N ASN A 50 -3.49 -40.95 25.75
CA ASN A 50 -2.70 -39.84 26.29
C ASN A 50 -2.33 -38.87 25.16
N ALA A 51 -2.60 -37.58 25.37
CA ALA A 51 -2.14 -36.50 24.50
C ALA A 51 -0.62 -36.53 24.35
N MET A 52 -0.12 -36.29 23.15
CA MET A 52 1.31 -36.24 22.86
C MET A 52 1.99 -35.09 23.61
N ARG A 53 3.13 -35.39 24.25
CA ARG A 53 3.93 -34.42 25.02
C ARG A 53 4.99 -33.77 24.14
N ILE A 54 4.87 -32.45 23.94
CA ILE A 54 5.82 -31.61 23.20
C ILE A 54 6.76 -30.92 24.19
N ALA A 55 8.06 -31.16 24.09
CA ALA A 55 9.07 -30.59 24.97
C ALA A 55 9.82 -29.42 24.32
N VAL A 56 10.02 -28.36 25.11
CA VAL A 56 10.74 -27.13 24.77
C VAL A 56 11.94 -27.01 25.71
N PRO A 57 13.11 -27.56 25.34
CA PRO A 57 14.32 -27.43 26.13
C PRO A 57 14.93 -26.03 26.00
N LYS A 58 15.76 -25.66 26.97
CA LYS A 58 16.63 -24.49 26.88
C LYS A 58 17.76 -24.77 25.90
N GLU A 59 18.10 -23.80 25.06
CA GLU A 59 19.25 -23.93 24.17
C GLU A 59 20.57 -23.81 24.96
N ILE A 60 21.49 -24.74 24.69
CA ILE A 60 22.81 -24.81 25.35
C ILE A 60 23.95 -24.32 24.46
N HIS A 61 23.69 -24.07 23.18
CA HIS A 61 24.70 -23.57 22.25
C HIS A 61 25.18 -22.18 22.70
N PRO A 62 26.50 -21.91 22.74
CA PRO A 62 27.02 -20.60 23.12
C PRO A 62 26.41 -19.47 22.28
N GLY A 63 25.96 -18.41 22.94
CA GLY A 63 25.35 -17.24 22.28
C GLY A 63 23.93 -17.44 21.74
N GLU A 64 23.34 -18.63 21.85
CA GLU A 64 21.94 -18.85 21.46
C GLU A 64 21.00 -18.29 22.52
N ARG A 65 20.19 -17.32 22.11
CA ARG A 65 19.24 -16.61 22.99
C ARG A 65 17.80 -16.89 22.61
N ARG A 66 17.55 -17.53 21.47
CA ARG A 66 16.20 -17.86 21.01
C ARG A 66 15.64 -19.06 21.77
N VAL A 67 14.33 -19.22 21.71
CA VAL A 67 13.59 -20.38 22.20
C VAL A 67 12.66 -20.90 21.11
N SER A 68 12.46 -22.21 21.06
CA SER A 68 11.73 -22.87 19.95
C SER A 68 10.21 -22.63 19.99
N LEU A 69 9.62 -22.42 21.17
CA LEU A 69 8.23 -22.03 21.34
C LEU A 69 8.10 -20.84 22.31
N THR A 70 7.24 -19.89 21.97
CA THR A 70 6.86 -18.77 22.83
C THR A 70 5.58 -19.10 23.62
N PRO A 71 5.23 -18.32 24.67
CA PRO A 71 3.97 -18.51 25.38
C PRO A 71 2.75 -18.45 24.47
N GLN A 72 2.75 -17.56 23.46
CA GLN A 72 1.66 -17.44 22.50
C GLN A 72 1.50 -18.72 21.65
N ALA A 73 2.59 -19.25 21.08
CA ALA A 73 2.54 -20.48 20.30
C ALA A 73 2.19 -21.69 21.18
N THR A 74 2.65 -21.69 22.43
CA THR A 74 2.32 -22.71 23.42
C THR A 74 0.82 -22.77 23.67
N LYS A 75 0.17 -21.62 23.87
CA LYS A 75 -1.29 -21.51 24.04
C LYS A 75 -2.07 -22.09 22.86
N VAL A 76 -1.55 -21.92 21.64
CA VAL A 76 -2.17 -22.47 20.42
C VAL A 76 -2.08 -24.00 20.41
N LEU A 77 -0.92 -24.57 20.77
CA LEU A 77 -0.71 -26.02 20.79
C LEU A 77 -1.50 -26.69 21.94
N THR A 78 -1.53 -26.08 23.13
CA THR A 78 -2.32 -26.59 24.26
C THR A 78 -3.83 -26.56 23.95
N GLY A 79 -4.31 -25.49 23.30
CA GLY A 79 -5.69 -25.40 22.82
C GLY A 79 -6.08 -26.48 21.80
N ARG A 80 -5.10 -27.07 21.11
CA ARG A 80 -5.28 -28.18 20.16
C ARG A 80 -5.12 -29.57 20.79
N GLY A 81 -4.94 -29.61 22.11
CA GLY A 81 -4.89 -30.82 22.92
C GLY A 81 -3.50 -31.43 23.09
N PHE A 82 -2.43 -30.73 22.68
CA PHE A 82 -1.06 -31.17 22.99
C PHE A 82 -0.69 -30.79 24.42
N GLU A 83 0.08 -31.64 25.09
CA GLU A 83 0.66 -31.32 26.39
C GLU A 83 2.04 -30.70 26.17
N VAL A 84 2.20 -29.41 26.45
CA VAL A 84 3.47 -28.70 26.24
C VAL A 84 4.27 -28.66 27.54
N LEU A 85 5.46 -29.27 27.52
CA LEU A 85 6.43 -29.27 28.62
C LEU A 85 7.55 -28.25 28.29
N VAL A 86 7.87 -27.37 29.23
CA VAL A 86 8.89 -26.32 29.02
C VAL A 86 9.92 -26.42 30.14
N GLU A 87 11.21 -26.42 29.78
CA GLU A 87 12.28 -26.34 30.77
C GLU A 87 12.27 -24.97 31.46
N ALA A 88 12.38 -24.97 32.79
CA ALA A 88 12.43 -23.72 33.55
C ALA A 88 13.58 -22.82 33.06
N GLY A 89 13.26 -21.57 32.72
CA GLY A 89 14.18 -20.58 32.20
C GLY A 89 14.54 -20.71 30.72
N ALA A 90 13.89 -21.59 29.94
CA ALA A 90 14.15 -21.73 28.50
C ALA A 90 13.93 -20.42 27.72
N GLY A 91 12.91 -19.64 28.07
CA GLY A 91 12.55 -18.39 27.40
C GLY A 91 13.26 -17.12 27.90
N ASN A 92 14.04 -17.20 28.99
CA ASN A 92 14.57 -16.02 29.69
C ASN A 92 15.45 -15.14 28.79
N ASN A 93 16.30 -15.75 27.95
CA ASN A 93 17.18 -15.04 27.03
C ASN A 93 16.41 -14.32 25.90
N ALA A 94 15.23 -14.84 25.54
CA ALA A 94 14.30 -14.24 24.59
C ALA A 94 13.28 -13.29 25.24
N LYS A 95 13.40 -13.03 26.55
CA LYS A 95 12.50 -12.20 27.36
C LYS A 95 11.09 -12.77 27.54
N PHE A 96 10.96 -14.10 27.56
CA PHE A 96 9.73 -14.80 27.94
C PHE A 96 9.89 -15.47 29.30
N PRO A 97 9.33 -14.91 30.39
CA PRO A 97 9.43 -15.48 31.72
C PRO A 97 8.60 -16.76 31.85
N ASP A 98 9.02 -17.65 32.75
CA ASP A 98 8.35 -18.94 33.03
C ASP A 98 6.86 -18.79 33.39
N GLY A 99 6.49 -17.71 34.09
CA GLY A 99 5.10 -17.43 34.45
C GLY A 99 4.17 -17.32 33.24
N ASP A 100 4.64 -16.78 32.12
CA ASP A 100 3.85 -16.64 30.90
C ASP A 100 3.59 -18.00 30.24
N TYR A 101 4.56 -18.92 30.30
CA TYR A 101 4.38 -20.29 29.82
C TYR A 101 3.36 -21.05 30.67
N ALA A 102 3.42 -20.91 31.99
CA ALA A 102 2.42 -21.50 32.89
C ALA A 102 1.01 -20.95 32.61
N ALA A 103 0.87 -19.64 32.42
CA ALA A 103 -0.39 -19.00 32.05
C ALA A 103 -0.92 -19.44 30.66
N ALA A 104 -0.02 -19.82 29.74
CA ALA A 104 -0.37 -20.39 28.44
C ALA A 104 -0.78 -21.88 28.49
N GLY A 105 -0.78 -22.50 29.67
CA GLY A 105 -1.15 -23.90 29.89
C GLY A 105 0.01 -24.89 29.72
N ALA A 106 1.25 -24.43 29.71
CA ALA A 106 2.42 -25.30 29.69
C ALA A 106 2.74 -25.85 31.09
N LYS A 107 3.32 -27.05 31.16
CA LYS A 107 3.91 -27.59 32.38
C LYS A 107 5.40 -27.26 32.44
N LEU A 108 5.79 -26.53 33.48
CA LEU A 108 7.20 -26.19 33.72
C LEU A 108 7.94 -27.34 34.40
N ILE A 109 9.04 -27.78 33.80
CA ILE A 109 9.93 -28.80 34.37
C ILE A 109 11.10 -28.10 35.06
N LYS A 110 11.04 -28.05 36.41
CA LYS A 110 12.07 -27.44 37.27
C LYS A 110 13.20 -28.40 37.64
N SER A 111 12.98 -29.70 37.52
CA SER A 111 13.93 -30.79 37.77
C SER A 111 15.09 -30.84 36.75
N GLY A 112 15.02 -30.04 35.68
CA GLY A 112 16.07 -29.87 34.68
C GLY A 112 15.84 -30.64 33.38
N SER A 113 16.73 -30.44 32.42
CA SER A 113 16.63 -30.96 31.04
C SER A 113 16.48 -32.48 30.97
N ARG A 114 17.16 -33.26 31.82
CA ARG A 114 17.07 -34.74 31.83
C ARG A 114 15.63 -35.24 32.03
N ASP A 115 14.89 -34.62 32.95
CA ASP A 115 13.50 -34.99 33.23
C ASP A 115 12.57 -34.55 32.09
N LEU A 116 12.85 -33.40 31.48
CA LEU A 116 12.13 -32.94 30.29
C LEU A 116 12.25 -33.95 29.13
N TYR A 117 13.49 -34.31 28.77
CA TYR A 117 13.77 -35.23 27.66
C TYR A 117 13.20 -36.64 27.91
N LYS A 118 13.22 -37.13 29.15
CA LYS A 118 12.65 -38.44 29.53
C LYS A 118 11.14 -38.51 29.32
N ASN A 119 10.44 -37.40 29.51
CA ASN A 119 8.97 -37.31 29.42
C ASN A 119 8.46 -36.83 28.06
N ALA A 120 9.35 -36.48 27.11
CA ALA A 120 8.98 -35.96 25.81
C ALA A 120 8.64 -37.07 24.80
N ASP A 121 7.54 -36.89 24.05
CA ASP A 121 7.24 -37.71 22.87
C ASP A 121 7.72 -37.00 21.60
N CYS A 122 7.65 -35.66 21.58
CA CYS A 122 8.18 -34.80 20.53
C CYS A 122 9.04 -33.69 21.15
N ILE A 123 10.27 -33.50 20.67
CA ILE A 123 11.19 -32.45 21.10
C ILE A 123 11.26 -31.40 20.00
N VAL A 124 11.08 -30.14 20.37
CA VAL A 124 11.20 -29.01 19.45
C VAL A 124 12.35 -28.11 19.89
N LYS A 125 13.36 -27.96 19.03
CA LYS A 125 14.54 -27.12 19.27
C LYS A 125 14.75 -26.11 18.14
N VAL A 126 15.54 -25.08 18.44
CA VAL A 126 16.04 -24.14 17.43
C VAL A 126 17.20 -24.77 16.68
N ARG A 127 18.28 -25.11 17.39
CA ARG A 127 19.45 -25.78 16.82
C ARG A 127 19.35 -27.29 17.00
N ALA A 128 20.19 -28.02 16.26
CA ALA A 128 20.23 -29.46 16.34
C ALA A 128 20.69 -29.92 17.76
N PRO A 129 20.22 -31.08 18.26
CA PRO A 129 20.72 -31.64 19.51
C PRO A 129 22.25 -31.80 19.48
N SER A 130 22.93 -31.40 20.55
CA SER A 130 24.39 -31.49 20.61
C SER A 130 24.89 -32.94 20.71
N LEU A 131 25.98 -33.23 20.00
CA LEU A 131 26.92 -34.31 20.35
C LEU A 131 27.93 -33.78 21.37
N ILE A 132 28.64 -34.69 22.06
CA ILE A 132 29.75 -34.32 22.93
C ILE A 132 30.76 -33.51 22.09
N ASN A 133 31.06 -32.30 22.53
CA ASN A 133 32.06 -31.43 21.92
C ASN A 133 32.80 -30.65 23.02
N GLU A 134 33.86 -29.93 22.64
CA GLU A 134 34.74 -29.19 23.55
C GLU A 134 34.01 -28.19 24.47
N ASN A 135 32.80 -27.76 24.08
CA ASN A 135 31.99 -26.76 24.78
C ASN A 135 30.75 -27.34 25.49
N SER A 136 30.55 -28.67 25.49
CA SER A 136 29.38 -29.30 26.10
C SER A 136 29.79 -30.38 27.10
N THR A 137 29.25 -30.26 28.33
CA THR A 137 29.53 -31.18 29.44
C THR A 137 28.78 -32.52 29.30
N PHE A 138 27.79 -32.60 28.41
CA PHE A 138 26.99 -33.80 28.12
C PHE A 138 26.35 -33.70 26.71
N ALA A 139 26.08 -34.84 26.08
CA ALA A 139 25.37 -34.90 24.78
C ALA A 139 23.84 -34.89 24.96
N GLU A 140 23.15 -33.94 24.32
CA GLU A 140 21.68 -33.92 24.30
C GLU A 140 21.12 -35.17 23.60
N VAL A 141 21.84 -35.69 22.58
CA VAL A 141 21.45 -36.92 21.86
C VAL A 141 21.28 -38.12 22.81
N GLU A 142 22.09 -38.20 23.87
CA GLU A 142 22.00 -39.29 24.86
C GLU A 142 20.73 -39.23 25.70
N LEU A 143 20.22 -38.02 25.96
CA LEU A 143 19.01 -37.79 26.75
C LEU A 143 17.72 -38.12 25.99
N LEU A 144 17.77 -38.15 24.65
CA LEU A 144 16.62 -38.48 23.83
C LEU A 144 16.13 -39.90 24.11
N ARG A 145 14.82 -40.01 24.33
CA ARG A 145 14.12 -41.28 24.43
C ARG A 145 14.14 -42.00 23.07
N PRO A 146 14.37 -43.32 23.03
CA PRO A 146 14.26 -44.08 21.79
C PRO A 146 12.89 -43.87 21.12
N ALA A 147 12.88 -43.80 19.79
CA ALA A 147 11.68 -43.60 18.97
C ALA A 147 10.90 -42.28 19.20
N SER A 148 11.50 -41.26 19.83
CA SER A 148 10.88 -39.92 19.91
C SER A 148 10.96 -39.16 18.59
N ILE A 149 10.15 -38.11 18.45
CA ILE A 149 10.20 -37.17 17.32
C ILE A 149 11.09 -35.98 17.70
N VAL A 150 11.97 -35.54 16.80
CA VAL A 150 12.78 -34.33 16.96
C VAL A 150 12.52 -33.38 15.79
N VAL A 151 12.21 -32.13 16.11
CA VAL A 151 12.00 -31.04 15.15
C VAL A 151 12.98 -29.92 15.44
N SER A 152 13.93 -29.67 14.53
CA SER A 152 14.94 -28.61 14.67
C SER A 152 15.56 -28.24 13.33
N LEU A 153 16.43 -27.24 13.31
CA LEU A 153 17.44 -27.10 12.25
C LEU A 153 18.48 -28.21 12.42
N VAL A 154 18.89 -28.86 11.33
CA VAL A 154 19.79 -30.02 11.34
C VAL A 154 20.92 -29.88 10.32
N TYR A 155 20.63 -29.41 9.09
CA TYR A 155 21.60 -29.38 7.99
C TYR A 155 22.22 -30.77 7.73
N PRO A 156 21.42 -31.76 7.29
CA PRO A 156 21.83 -33.16 7.23
C PRO A 156 22.98 -33.45 6.27
N ALA A 157 23.17 -32.61 5.23
CA ALA A 157 24.29 -32.74 4.31
C ALA A 157 25.64 -32.45 4.97
N GLN A 158 25.66 -31.54 5.96
CA GLN A 158 26.86 -31.11 6.68
C GLN A 158 27.08 -31.94 7.95
N ASN A 159 26.00 -32.39 8.60
CA ASN A 159 26.05 -32.99 9.94
C ASN A 159 25.80 -34.51 9.93
N LYS A 160 26.46 -35.25 9.05
CA LYS A 160 26.32 -36.72 8.94
C LYS A 160 26.53 -37.48 10.27
N PRO A 161 27.55 -37.18 11.10
CA PRO A 161 27.74 -37.87 12.37
C PRO A 161 26.56 -37.73 13.34
N LEU A 162 25.89 -36.58 13.33
CA LEU A 162 24.69 -36.34 14.14
C LEU A 162 23.51 -37.18 13.65
N VAL A 163 23.30 -37.21 12.34
CA VAL A 163 22.23 -38.02 11.72
C VAL A 163 22.43 -39.50 12.04
N ASP A 164 23.66 -40.01 11.95
CA ASP A 164 23.98 -41.40 12.27
C ASP A 164 23.76 -41.73 13.77
N ALA A 165 24.08 -40.80 14.67
CA ALA A 165 23.84 -40.96 16.11
C ALA A 165 22.33 -40.99 16.44
N LEU A 166 21.54 -40.13 15.79
CA LEU A 166 20.08 -40.11 15.94
C LEU A 166 19.43 -41.36 15.31
N ALA A 167 20.00 -41.87 14.22
CA ALA A 167 19.53 -43.09 13.57
C ALA A 167 19.63 -44.32 14.49
N LYS A 168 20.75 -44.45 15.22
CA LYS A 168 20.98 -45.52 16.21
C LYS A 168 19.96 -45.54 17.36
N LYS A 169 19.35 -44.40 17.68
CA LYS A 169 18.30 -44.25 18.71
C LYS A 169 16.88 -44.38 18.15
N GLU A 170 16.75 -44.80 16.89
CA GLU A 170 15.48 -44.96 16.19
C GLU A 170 14.64 -43.67 16.15
N ILE A 171 15.30 -42.49 16.18
CA ILE A 171 14.63 -41.19 16.20
C ILE A 171 13.92 -40.93 14.87
N THR A 172 12.76 -40.27 14.96
CA THR A 172 12.13 -39.64 13.78
C THR A 172 12.53 -38.17 13.74
N LEU A 173 13.29 -37.78 12.71
CA LEU A 173 13.91 -36.46 12.61
C LEU A 173 13.26 -35.65 11.49
N LEU A 174 12.62 -34.53 11.86
CA LEU A 174 12.07 -33.55 10.94
C LEU A 174 12.99 -32.32 10.94
N ALA A 175 13.73 -32.12 9.86
CA ALA A 175 14.64 -31.01 9.68
C ALA A 175 13.90 -29.80 9.09
N LEU A 176 13.87 -28.70 9.83
CA LEU A 176 13.21 -27.46 9.42
C LEU A 176 13.91 -26.77 8.25
N ASP A 177 15.22 -27.00 8.08
CA ASP A 177 16.01 -26.53 6.93
C ASP A 177 15.72 -27.30 5.63
N CYS A 178 15.06 -28.47 5.74
CA CYS A 178 14.66 -29.30 4.59
C CYS A 178 13.19 -29.09 4.18
N VAL A 179 12.48 -28.13 4.78
CA VAL A 179 11.11 -27.80 4.38
C VAL A 179 11.09 -27.34 2.91
N PRO A 180 10.29 -27.96 2.04
CA PRO A 180 10.28 -27.62 0.61
C PRO A 180 9.70 -26.22 0.39
N ARG A 181 10.31 -25.46 -0.53
CA ARG A 181 9.88 -24.11 -0.90
C ARG A 181 8.69 -24.13 -1.87
N ILE A 182 7.54 -24.58 -1.37
CA ILE A 182 6.26 -24.58 -2.09
C ILE A 182 5.28 -23.59 -1.44
N SER A 183 4.31 -23.07 -2.18
CA SER A 183 3.42 -21.99 -1.71
C SER A 183 2.72 -22.32 -0.38
N ARG A 184 2.26 -23.56 -0.18
CA ARG A 184 1.61 -23.96 1.08
C ARG A 184 2.56 -24.03 2.28
N ALA A 185 3.86 -24.22 2.03
CA ALA A 185 4.88 -24.42 3.06
C ALA A 185 5.57 -23.12 3.50
N GLN A 186 5.27 -21.99 2.87
CA GLN A 186 5.82 -20.68 3.23
C GLN A 186 5.54 -20.31 4.69
N ALA A 187 4.39 -20.73 5.24
CA ALA A 187 4.05 -20.52 6.64
C ALA A 187 4.93 -21.32 7.63
N PHE A 188 5.66 -22.32 7.15
CA PHE A 188 6.53 -23.21 7.93
C PHE A 188 8.01 -22.90 7.72
N ASP A 189 8.36 -22.06 6.74
CA ASP A 189 9.73 -21.78 6.34
C ASP A 189 10.46 -20.90 7.37
N VAL A 190 11.18 -21.56 8.27
CA VAL A 190 12.01 -20.90 9.29
C VAL A 190 13.21 -20.17 8.70
N LEU A 191 13.76 -20.63 7.57
CA LEU A 191 14.94 -20.03 6.96
C LEU A 191 14.58 -18.65 6.42
N SER A 192 13.43 -18.50 5.79
CA SER A 192 12.91 -17.20 5.34
C SER A 192 12.66 -16.25 6.52
N SER A 193 12.04 -16.74 7.61
CA SER A 193 11.85 -15.93 8.83
C SER A 193 13.17 -15.45 9.43
N MET A 194 14.16 -16.33 9.55
CA MET A 194 15.47 -15.97 10.12
C MET A 194 16.28 -15.07 9.19
N ALA A 195 16.21 -15.29 7.87
CA ALA A 195 16.85 -14.44 6.86
C ALA A 195 16.29 -13.02 6.89
N ASN A 196 14.97 -12.86 6.99
CA ASN A 196 14.32 -11.55 7.13
C ASN A 196 14.87 -10.80 8.36
N ILE A 197 14.88 -11.46 9.53
CA ILE A 197 15.43 -10.87 10.75
C ILE A 197 16.92 -10.54 10.62
N ALA A 198 17.72 -11.42 10.00
CA ALA A 198 19.14 -11.18 9.79
C ALA A 198 19.39 -9.95 8.91
N GLY A 199 18.59 -9.75 7.86
CA GLY A 199 18.66 -8.57 7.00
C GLY A 199 18.34 -7.28 7.74
N TYR A 200 17.23 -7.25 8.50
CA TYR A 200 16.87 -6.12 9.35
C TYR A 200 17.96 -5.84 10.40
N LYS A 201 18.38 -6.87 11.15
CA LYS A 201 19.34 -6.71 12.24
C LYS A 201 20.71 -6.32 11.73
N GLY A 202 21.13 -6.80 10.55
CA GLY A 202 22.36 -6.40 9.89
C GLY A 202 22.42 -4.90 9.63
N VAL A 203 21.33 -4.29 9.14
CA VAL A 203 21.25 -2.83 8.96
C VAL A 203 21.29 -2.09 10.29
N VAL A 204 20.61 -2.60 11.33
CA VAL A 204 20.62 -1.98 12.66
C VAL A 204 22.03 -2.01 13.27
N GLU A 205 22.77 -3.11 13.14
CA GLU A 205 24.17 -3.20 13.56
C GLU A 205 25.04 -2.22 12.75
N ALA A 206 24.83 -2.13 11.43
CA ALA A 206 25.54 -1.17 10.59
C ALA A 206 25.29 0.28 11.05
N ALA A 207 24.04 0.63 11.34
CA ALA A 207 23.66 1.96 11.82
C ALA A 207 24.23 2.30 13.19
N ALA A 208 24.35 1.32 14.09
CA ALA A 208 24.97 1.52 15.39
C ALA A 208 26.49 1.77 15.32
N LEU A 209 27.15 1.21 14.30
CA LEU A 209 28.60 1.28 14.13
C LEU A 209 29.04 2.42 13.20
N TYR A 210 28.17 2.86 12.29
CA TYR A 210 28.48 3.90 11.32
C TYR A 210 28.44 5.29 11.97
N GLY A 211 29.53 6.04 11.87
CA GLY A 211 29.70 7.33 12.55
C GLY A 211 28.97 8.53 11.93
N ARG A 212 28.05 8.34 10.98
CA ARG A 212 27.29 9.41 10.30
C ARG A 212 25.81 9.04 10.15
N PHE A 213 24.98 10.03 9.81
CA PHE A 213 23.55 9.82 9.59
C PHE A 213 23.27 8.96 8.35
N PHE A 214 22.29 8.07 8.45
CA PHE A 214 21.74 7.36 7.28
C PHE A 214 20.90 8.30 6.42
N ALA A 215 19.99 9.05 7.05
CA ALA A 215 19.15 10.03 6.39
C ALA A 215 19.92 11.32 6.10
N GLY A 216 19.84 11.80 4.87
CA GLY A 216 20.34 13.11 4.49
C GLY A 216 19.49 14.23 5.10
N GLN A 217 20.13 15.31 5.54
CA GLN A 217 19.46 16.43 6.20
C GLN A 217 20.02 17.76 5.69
N ILE A 218 19.17 18.79 5.65
CA ILE A 218 19.59 20.18 5.46
C ILE A 218 19.46 20.86 6.80
N THR A 219 20.57 21.38 7.32
CA THR A 219 20.64 22.04 8.63
C THR A 219 21.25 23.43 8.46
N ALA A 220 21.18 24.26 9.51
CA ALA A 220 21.87 25.56 9.52
C ALA A 220 23.39 25.42 9.32
N ALA A 221 23.98 24.29 9.74
CA ALA A 221 25.40 23.99 9.57
C ALA A 221 25.75 23.42 8.17
N GLY A 222 24.78 23.33 7.26
CA GLY A 222 24.97 22.86 5.89
C GLY A 222 24.20 21.58 5.56
N ARG A 223 24.43 21.09 4.33
CA ARG A 223 23.79 19.89 3.76
C ARG A 223 24.60 18.64 4.10
N ILE A 224 23.96 17.69 4.78
CA ILE A 224 24.53 16.37 5.09
C ILE A 224 23.93 15.37 4.08
N PRO A 225 24.76 14.71 3.24
CA PRO A 225 24.26 13.71 2.29
C PRO A 225 23.79 12.44 3.03
N PRO A 226 22.83 11.70 2.46
CA PRO A 226 22.45 10.38 2.98
C PRO A 226 23.58 9.37 2.81
N ALA A 227 23.61 8.34 3.65
CA ALA A 227 24.52 7.22 3.50
C ALA A 227 24.22 6.42 2.23
N LYS A 228 25.27 5.95 1.55
CA LYS A 228 25.18 5.03 0.41
C LYS A 228 25.35 3.59 0.88
N VAL A 229 24.32 2.76 0.66
CA VAL A 229 24.32 1.34 1.05
C VAL A 229 24.28 0.47 -0.21
N LEU A 230 25.21 -0.47 -0.32
CA LEU A 230 25.16 -1.54 -1.33
C LEU A 230 24.74 -2.85 -0.69
N VAL A 231 23.72 -3.49 -1.25
CA VAL A 231 23.28 -4.83 -0.85
C VAL A 231 23.59 -5.84 -1.95
N VAL A 232 24.43 -6.83 -1.64
CA VAL A 232 24.80 -7.91 -2.57
C VAL A 232 24.00 -9.16 -2.23
N GLY A 233 23.15 -9.58 -3.17
CA GLY A 233 22.12 -10.59 -3.03
C GLY A 233 20.76 -10.00 -2.65
N GLY A 234 19.74 -10.30 -3.43
CA GLY A 234 18.33 -9.92 -3.21
C GLY A 234 17.46 -11.14 -2.89
N GLY A 235 17.96 -12.02 -2.03
CA GLY A 235 17.14 -12.99 -1.32
C GLY A 235 16.32 -12.32 -0.21
N VAL A 236 15.67 -13.12 0.65
CA VAL A 236 14.84 -12.60 1.75
C VAL A 236 15.62 -11.67 2.70
N ALA A 237 16.87 -12.04 3.04
CA ALA A 237 17.74 -11.20 3.86
C ALA A 237 18.11 -9.89 3.16
N GLY A 238 18.49 -9.96 1.88
CA GLY A 238 18.82 -8.79 1.07
C GLY A 238 17.67 -7.81 0.93
N LEU A 239 16.47 -8.29 0.58
CA LEU A 239 15.27 -7.46 0.47
C LEU A 239 14.89 -6.82 1.82
N SER A 240 15.03 -7.56 2.93
CA SER A 240 14.83 -6.97 4.26
C SER A 240 15.86 -5.90 4.59
N ALA A 241 17.13 -6.09 4.21
CA ALA A 241 18.18 -5.10 4.40
C ALA A 241 17.90 -3.85 3.55
N ILE A 242 17.50 -4.01 2.30
CA ILE A 242 17.11 -2.90 1.40
C ILE A 242 15.96 -2.10 2.03
N ASN A 243 14.87 -2.78 2.41
CA ASN A 243 13.71 -2.12 3.01
C ASN A 243 14.08 -1.36 4.29
N THR A 244 14.92 -1.95 5.14
CA THR A 244 15.34 -1.33 6.41
C THR A 244 16.24 -0.12 6.17
N ALA A 245 17.24 -0.23 5.29
CA ALA A 245 18.15 0.86 4.97
C ALA A 245 17.45 2.04 4.29
N ARG A 246 16.50 1.75 3.37
CA ARG A 246 15.61 2.77 2.78
C ARG A 246 14.73 3.42 3.83
N GLY A 247 14.16 2.65 4.76
CA GLY A 247 13.37 3.15 5.88
C GLY A 247 14.15 4.10 6.80
N LEU A 248 15.47 3.91 6.93
CA LEU A 248 16.37 4.81 7.65
C LEU A 248 16.81 6.05 6.85
N GLY A 249 16.36 6.20 5.60
CA GLY A 249 16.63 7.36 4.75
C GLY A 249 17.93 7.28 3.93
N ALA A 250 18.57 6.11 3.86
CA ALA A 250 19.77 5.91 3.05
C ALA A 250 19.43 5.78 1.55
N THR A 251 20.41 6.12 0.70
CA THR A 251 20.38 5.74 -0.72
C THR A 251 20.88 4.31 -0.85
N VAL A 252 20.08 3.43 -1.44
CA VAL A 252 20.38 2.00 -1.51
C VAL A 252 20.48 1.55 -2.96
N CYS A 253 21.58 0.88 -3.27
CA CYS A 253 21.77 0.14 -4.51
C CYS A 253 21.84 -1.36 -4.16
N ALA A 254 21.38 -2.23 -5.04
CA ALA A 254 21.43 -3.66 -4.82
C ALA A 254 21.81 -4.42 -6.10
N PHE A 255 22.41 -5.58 -5.93
CA PHE A 255 22.79 -6.48 -7.03
C PHE A 255 22.34 -7.91 -6.71
N ASP A 256 21.76 -8.60 -7.67
CA ASP A 256 21.48 -10.04 -7.62
C ASP A 256 21.69 -10.61 -9.04
N THR A 257 22.16 -11.85 -9.16
CA THR A 257 22.37 -12.50 -10.46
C THR A 257 21.04 -12.87 -11.15
N ARG A 258 19.94 -12.88 -10.39
CA ARG A 258 18.58 -13.15 -10.89
C ARG A 258 17.86 -11.85 -11.24
N GLU A 259 17.75 -11.53 -12.52
CA GLU A 259 16.42 -11.61 -13.16
C GLU A 259 15.23 -10.98 -12.40
N ALA A 260 14.37 -11.89 -11.97
CA ALA A 260 13.12 -11.65 -11.26
C ALA A 260 13.23 -10.80 -9.97
N VAL A 261 14.43 -10.58 -9.44
CA VAL A 261 14.65 -9.79 -8.21
C VAL A 261 14.64 -8.29 -8.49
N ARG A 262 14.91 -7.86 -9.73
CA ARG A 262 14.94 -6.43 -10.10
C ARG A 262 13.66 -5.70 -9.70
N GLU A 263 12.51 -6.22 -10.11
CA GLU A 263 11.22 -5.59 -9.83
C GLU A 263 10.98 -5.48 -8.31
N GLN A 264 11.42 -6.46 -7.53
CA GLN A 264 11.30 -6.45 -6.08
C GLN A 264 12.18 -5.35 -5.46
N VAL A 265 13.43 -5.22 -5.92
CA VAL A 265 14.37 -4.20 -5.45
C VAL A 265 13.87 -2.79 -5.79
N GLU A 266 13.43 -2.58 -7.03
CA GLU A 266 12.92 -1.29 -7.50
C GLU A 266 11.62 -0.90 -6.79
N SER A 267 10.74 -1.87 -6.50
CA SER A 267 9.50 -1.62 -5.73
C SER A 267 9.76 -1.13 -4.29
N LEU A 268 10.92 -1.49 -3.72
CA LEU A 268 11.38 -1.00 -2.42
C LEU A 268 12.12 0.35 -2.53
N GLY A 269 12.22 0.90 -3.74
CA GLY A 269 12.83 2.20 -4.02
C GLY A 269 14.36 2.18 -3.99
N ALA A 270 14.99 1.04 -4.24
CA ALA A 270 16.44 0.89 -4.40
C ALA A 270 16.83 0.76 -5.89
N GLU A 271 18.05 1.16 -6.22
CA GLU A 271 18.60 1.03 -7.57
C GLU A 271 19.12 -0.41 -7.80
N PHE A 272 18.68 -1.07 -8.86
CA PHE A 272 19.18 -2.40 -9.23
C PHE A 272 20.39 -2.28 -10.18
N LEU A 273 21.55 -2.75 -9.74
CA LEU A 273 22.76 -2.74 -10.53
C LEU A 273 22.80 -3.94 -11.50
N THR A 274 23.30 -3.71 -12.72
CA THR A 274 23.39 -4.75 -13.77
C THR A 274 24.80 -4.84 -14.34
N VAL A 275 25.20 -6.03 -14.76
CA VAL A 275 26.41 -6.25 -15.56
C VAL A 275 26.08 -6.32 -17.05
N ASN A 276 27.03 -5.95 -17.92
CA ASN A 276 26.82 -5.85 -19.37
C ASN A 276 26.82 -7.22 -20.10
N ILE A 277 26.66 -8.33 -19.37
CA ILE A 277 26.68 -9.70 -19.89
C ILE A 277 25.30 -10.34 -19.64
N LYS A 278 24.60 -10.74 -20.72
CA LYS A 278 23.28 -11.38 -20.63
C LYS A 278 23.43 -12.88 -20.39
N GLU A 279 23.53 -13.26 -19.13
CA GLU A 279 23.46 -14.64 -18.66
C GLU A 279 22.36 -14.75 -17.57
N SER A 280 21.49 -15.76 -17.65
CA SER A 280 20.49 -15.98 -16.60
C SER A 280 21.13 -16.66 -15.40
N GLY A 281 21.03 -16.07 -14.21
CA GLY A 281 21.44 -16.67 -12.94
C GLY A 281 20.38 -17.51 -12.24
N GLU A 282 19.22 -17.74 -12.86
CA GLU A 282 18.13 -18.54 -12.26
C GLU A 282 18.47 -20.04 -12.22
N GLY A 283 18.38 -20.62 -11.02
CA GLY A 283 18.47 -22.05 -10.75
C GLY A 283 17.12 -22.65 -10.32
N GLY A 284 17.11 -23.95 -10.05
CA GLY A 284 15.92 -24.67 -9.61
C GLY A 284 15.39 -24.15 -8.27
N GLY A 285 14.05 -24.06 -8.13
CA GLY A 285 13.41 -23.68 -6.86
C GLY A 285 13.58 -22.22 -6.44
N GLY A 286 13.95 -21.33 -7.38
CA GLY A 286 14.15 -19.90 -7.12
C GLY A 286 15.52 -19.54 -6.53
N TYR A 287 16.46 -20.50 -6.46
CA TYR A 287 17.85 -20.27 -6.07
C TYR A 287 18.69 -19.74 -7.23
N ALA A 288 19.82 -19.12 -6.92
CA ALA A 288 20.82 -18.76 -7.92
C ALA A 288 21.68 -19.99 -8.28
N LYS A 289 22.19 -20.04 -9.52
CA LYS A 289 23.23 -20.99 -9.94
C LYS A 289 24.60 -20.31 -10.02
N GLU A 290 25.66 -21.10 -10.16
CA GLU A 290 26.99 -20.57 -10.48
C GLU A 290 27.01 -19.97 -11.89
N MET A 291 27.67 -18.82 -12.01
CA MET A 291 27.78 -18.03 -13.24
C MET A 291 29.08 -18.33 -13.98
N SER A 292 29.15 -17.97 -15.27
CA SER A 292 30.38 -18.05 -16.06
C SER A 292 31.51 -17.19 -15.48
N LYS A 293 32.75 -17.50 -15.86
CA LYS A 293 33.93 -16.75 -15.39
C LYS A 293 33.89 -15.31 -15.88
N GLU A 294 33.44 -15.09 -17.11
CA GLU A 294 33.29 -13.78 -17.72
C GLU A 294 32.26 -12.92 -16.96
N TYR A 295 31.16 -13.54 -16.51
CA TYR A 295 30.15 -12.86 -15.69
C TYR A 295 30.72 -12.48 -14.32
N LEU A 296 31.44 -13.40 -13.66
CA LEU A 296 32.08 -13.15 -12.37
C LEU A 296 33.10 -12.01 -12.50
N ASP A 297 33.93 -11.97 -13.54
CA ASP A 297 34.90 -10.90 -13.75
C ASP A 297 34.21 -9.53 -13.90
N ALA A 298 33.09 -9.47 -14.63
CA ALA A 298 32.28 -8.25 -14.76
C ALA A 298 31.58 -7.84 -13.45
N GLU A 299 31.08 -8.81 -12.68
CA GLU A 299 30.50 -8.62 -11.35
C GLU A 299 31.55 -8.05 -10.37
N MET A 300 32.75 -8.60 -10.37
CA MET A 300 33.87 -8.13 -9.54
C MET A 300 34.28 -6.70 -9.93
N ALA A 301 34.32 -6.38 -11.23
CA ALA A 301 34.60 -5.02 -11.69
C ALA A 301 33.53 -4.01 -11.23
N LEU A 302 32.26 -4.41 -11.25
CA LEU A 302 31.15 -3.61 -10.72
C LEU A 302 31.31 -3.36 -9.22
N PHE A 303 31.59 -4.40 -8.42
CA PHE A 303 31.79 -4.24 -6.98
C PHE A 303 33.01 -3.40 -6.64
N ALA A 304 34.12 -3.53 -7.37
CA ALA A 304 35.30 -2.68 -7.19
C ALA A 304 34.99 -1.20 -7.44
N LYS A 305 34.12 -0.89 -8.41
CA LYS A 305 33.67 0.48 -8.67
C LYS A 305 32.79 1.00 -7.52
N GLN A 306 31.81 0.20 -7.09
CA GLN A 306 30.87 0.59 -6.04
C GLN A 306 31.54 0.73 -4.67
N ALA A 307 32.50 -0.14 -4.33
CA ALA A 307 33.21 -0.13 -3.05
C ALA A 307 33.87 1.23 -2.73
N LYS A 308 34.33 1.97 -3.74
CA LYS A 308 34.91 3.31 -3.58
C LYS A 308 33.91 4.37 -3.13
N GLU A 309 32.63 4.18 -3.46
CA GLU A 309 31.60 5.20 -3.26
C GLU A 309 30.69 4.93 -2.07
N VAL A 310 30.43 3.65 -1.77
CA VAL A 310 29.46 3.24 -0.75
C VAL A 310 30.05 3.37 0.64
N ASP A 311 29.20 3.69 1.61
CA ASP A 311 29.58 3.82 3.00
C ASP A 311 29.29 2.53 3.78
N ILE A 312 28.29 1.76 3.33
CA ILE A 312 27.88 0.52 3.95
C ILE A 312 27.70 -0.56 2.89
N LEU A 313 28.23 -1.75 3.16
CA LEU A 313 28.15 -2.90 2.28
C LEU A 313 27.55 -4.08 3.04
N ILE A 314 26.43 -4.62 2.54
CA ILE A 314 25.75 -5.76 3.15
C ILE A 314 25.77 -6.90 2.15
N THR A 315 26.38 -8.03 2.51
CA THR A 315 26.48 -9.20 1.63
C THR A 315 25.61 -10.34 2.15
N SER A 316 24.85 -10.98 1.26
CA SER A 316 23.89 -12.05 1.57
C SER A 316 23.89 -13.18 0.55
N ALA A 317 24.91 -13.25 -0.31
CA ALA A 317 25.00 -14.23 -1.37
C ALA A 317 25.36 -15.61 -0.79
N LEU A 318 24.42 -16.54 -0.86
CA LEU A 318 24.59 -17.90 -0.34
C LEU A 318 23.96 -18.93 -1.29
N ILE A 319 24.73 -19.95 -1.64
CA ILE A 319 24.29 -21.09 -2.42
C ILE A 319 24.16 -22.29 -1.48
N PRO A 320 22.98 -22.93 -1.37
CA PRO A 320 22.79 -24.08 -0.49
C PRO A 320 23.81 -25.20 -0.79
N GLY A 321 24.43 -25.73 0.27
CA GLY A 321 25.38 -26.85 0.15
C GLY A 321 26.79 -26.48 -0.33
N LYS A 322 27.04 -25.21 -0.67
CA LYS A 322 28.37 -24.71 -1.05
C LYS A 322 28.85 -23.62 -0.10
N PRO A 323 30.18 -23.40 0.02
CA PRO A 323 30.72 -22.23 0.69
C PRO A 323 30.21 -20.93 0.05
N ALA A 324 30.12 -19.87 0.84
CA ALA A 324 29.76 -18.54 0.34
C ALA A 324 30.80 -18.04 -0.68
N PRO A 325 30.40 -17.52 -1.85
CA PRO A 325 31.34 -17.01 -2.84
C PRO A 325 32.04 -15.76 -2.33
N LYS A 326 33.35 -15.65 -2.59
CA LYS A 326 34.16 -14.47 -2.26
C LYS A 326 33.96 -13.38 -3.30
N LEU A 327 33.03 -12.47 -3.03
CA LEU A 327 32.61 -11.41 -3.94
C LEU A 327 33.32 -10.08 -3.66
N ILE A 328 33.80 -9.88 -2.44
CA ILE A 328 34.46 -8.63 -2.02
C ILE A 328 35.89 -8.95 -1.60
N THR A 329 36.84 -8.57 -2.44
CA THR A 329 38.26 -8.85 -2.19
C THR A 329 38.86 -7.87 -1.21
N LYS A 330 39.98 -8.25 -0.59
CA LYS A 330 40.79 -7.37 0.27
C LYS A 330 41.11 -6.04 -0.42
N ALA A 331 41.49 -6.09 -1.70
CA ALA A 331 41.80 -4.91 -2.48
C ALA A 331 40.58 -3.96 -2.65
N MET A 332 39.36 -4.50 -2.76
CA MET A 332 38.14 -3.66 -2.80
C MET A 332 37.89 -3.00 -1.44
N VAL A 333 38.02 -3.75 -0.34
CA VAL A 333 37.87 -3.23 1.03
C VAL A 333 38.88 -2.11 1.29
N ASP A 334 40.12 -2.26 0.84
CA ASP A 334 41.17 -1.25 1.02
C ASP A 334 40.89 0.08 0.30
N THR A 335 39.96 0.09 -0.67
CA THR A 335 39.53 1.31 -1.38
C THR A 335 38.30 1.99 -0.80
N MET A 336 37.66 1.39 0.22
CA MET A 336 36.50 1.97 0.87
C MET A 336 36.89 3.19 1.72
N LYS A 337 35.93 4.07 1.98
CA LYS A 337 36.16 5.25 2.82
C LYS A 337 36.42 4.82 4.27
N PRO A 338 37.34 5.49 5.01
CA PRO A 338 37.49 5.28 6.44
C PRO A 338 36.17 5.50 7.20
N GLY A 339 35.87 4.59 8.13
CA GLY A 339 34.62 4.57 8.89
C GLY A 339 33.47 3.84 8.20
N SER A 340 33.67 3.28 7.00
CA SER A 340 32.67 2.44 6.34
C SER A 340 32.41 1.16 7.13
N VAL A 341 31.22 0.58 6.93
CA VAL A 341 30.80 -0.65 7.63
C VAL A 341 30.46 -1.76 6.62
N ILE A 342 31.03 -2.93 6.83
CA ILE A 342 30.70 -4.15 6.09
C ILE A 342 29.93 -5.08 7.02
N VAL A 343 28.78 -5.58 6.57
CA VAL A 343 28.00 -6.60 7.25
C VAL A 343 27.91 -7.85 6.38
N ASP A 344 28.60 -8.90 6.79
CA ASP A 344 28.66 -10.16 6.06
C ASP A 344 27.65 -11.16 6.64
N LEU A 345 26.44 -11.19 6.07
CA LEU A 345 25.38 -12.09 6.52
C LEU A 345 25.69 -13.56 6.21
N ALA A 346 26.67 -13.83 5.33
CA ALA A 346 27.09 -15.17 4.95
C ALA A 346 28.29 -15.69 5.77
N ALA A 347 28.69 -14.99 6.85
CA ALA A 347 29.88 -15.33 7.65
C ALA A 347 29.89 -16.76 8.18
N GLU A 348 28.72 -17.34 8.53
CA GLU A 348 28.63 -18.73 9.02
C GLU A 348 28.99 -19.76 7.94
N ALA A 349 28.80 -19.43 6.66
CA ALA A 349 29.10 -20.29 5.51
C ALA A 349 30.43 -19.94 4.83
N GLY A 350 31.32 -19.23 5.53
CA GLY A 350 32.63 -18.81 5.04
C GLY A 350 32.74 -17.32 4.70
N GLY A 351 31.62 -16.61 4.56
CA GLY A 351 31.56 -15.15 4.30
C GLY A 351 31.80 -14.75 2.85
N ASN A 352 31.11 -13.70 2.39
CA ASN A 352 31.32 -13.15 1.05
C ASN A 352 32.54 -12.21 0.93
N VAL A 353 33.08 -11.76 2.05
CA VAL A 353 34.22 -10.85 2.09
C VAL A 353 35.48 -11.62 2.50
N GLU A 354 36.60 -11.38 1.81
CA GLU A 354 37.87 -12.09 2.08
C GLU A 354 38.43 -11.80 3.46
N THR A 355 38.19 -10.60 3.98
CA THR A 355 38.67 -10.16 5.29
C THR A 355 37.77 -10.62 6.44
N THR A 356 36.52 -11.05 6.19
CA THR A 356 35.58 -11.46 7.26
C THR A 356 36.17 -12.49 8.22
N ARG A 357 36.06 -12.20 9.53
CA ARG A 357 36.34 -13.14 10.62
C ARG A 357 35.01 -13.58 11.25
N PRO A 358 34.55 -14.82 11.00
CA PRO A 358 33.27 -15.28 11.52
C PRO A 358 33.17 -15.14 13.04
N GLY A 359 32.03 -14.62 13.51
CA GLY A 359 31.72 -14.37 14.91
C GLY A 359 32.31 -13.08 15.49
N GLN A 360 33.16 -12.35 14.76
CA GLN A 360 33.88 -11.20 15.29
C GLN A 360 33.36 -9.87 14.72
N LEU A 361 33.43 -8.83 15.57
CA LEU A 361 33.39 -7.43 15.18
C LEU A 361 34.80 -6.90 15.30
N TYR A 362 35.38 -6.42 14.21
CA TYR A 362 36.73 -5.85 14.24
C TYR A 362 36.93 -4.83 13.11
N THR A 363 37.95 -4.00 13.23
CA THR A 363 38.27 -2.99 12.23
C THR A 363 39.49 -3.43 11.44
N TYR A 364 39.41 -3.36 10.11
CA TYR A 364 40.50 -3.61 9.18
C TYR A 364 40.62 -2.43 8.22
N ASN A 365 41.81 -1.84 8.10
CA ASN A 365 42.07 -0.66 7.26
C ASN A 365 41.01 0.46 7.42
N ASN A 366 40.65 0.78 8.68
CA ASN A 366 39.62 1.74 9.05
C ASN A 366 38.18 1.41 8.59
N VAL A 367 37.92 0.19 8.09
CA VAL A 367 36.60 -0.32 7.75
C VAL A 367 36.15 -1.31 8.83
N ILE A 368 34.97 -1.10 9.38
CA ILE A 368 34.40 -1.93 10.45
C ILE A 368 33.75 -3.15 9.82
N HIS A 369 34.14 -4.34 10.25
CA HIS A 369 33.63 -5.62 9.75
C HIS A 369 32.74 -6.27 10.80
N VAL A 370 31.48 -6.49 10.43
CA VAL A 370 30.47 -7.21 11.21
C VAL A 370 30.33 -8.61 10.65
N GLY A 371 31.06 -9.57 11.24
CA GLY A 371 31.05 -10.98 10.86
C GLY A 371 30.21 -11.87 11.76
N TYR A 372 29.22 -11.32 12.49
CA TYR A 372 28.42 -12.10 13.43
C TYR A 372 27.67 -13.25 12.76
N THR A 373 27.78 -14.45 13.34
CA THR A 373 27.09 -15.67 12.87
C THR A 373 25.76 -15.92 13.60
N ASP A 374 25.38 -15.02 14.52
CA ASP A 374 24.24 -15.18 15.41
C ASP A 374 23.24 -14.01 15.32
N LEU A 375 23.15 -13.33 14.16
CA LEU A 375 22.29 -12.14 13.98
C LEU A 375 20.82 -12.36 14.42
N PRO A 376 20.14 -13.47 14.08
CA PRO A 376 18.81 -13.74 14.63
C PRO A 376 18.78 -13.88 16.17
N SER A 377 19.84 -14.39 16.79
CA SER A 377 19.95 -14.48 18.26
C SER A 377 20.07 -13.10 18.91
N ARG A 378 20.63 -12.11 18.20
CA ARG A 378 20.71 -10.70 18.65
C ARG A 378 19.36 -9.98 18.66
N LEU A 379 18.32 -10.58 18.06
CA LEU A 379 16.92 -10.12 18.12
C LEU A 379 16.01 -11.25 18.66
N ALA A 380 16.44 -11.91 19.73
CA ALA A 380 15.88 -13.16 20.22
C ALA A 380 14.36 -13.18 20.43
N GLY A 381 13.75 -12.11 20.97
CA GLY A 381 12.30 -12.06 21.21
C GLY A 381 11.48 -12.18 19.91
N GLN A 382 11.84 -11.41 18.89
CA GLN A 382 11.18 -11.45 17.58
C GLN A 382 11.49 -12.76 16.85
N SER A 383 12.75 -13.20 16.88
CA SER A 383 13.18 -14.46 16.26
C SER A 383 12.45 -15.66 16.83
N SER A 384 12.36 -15.76 18.16
CA SER A 384 11.64 -16.85 18.82
C SER A 384 10.16 -16.82 18.48
N SER A 385 9.55 -15.64 18.38
CA SER A 385 8.13 -15.50 18.02
C SER A 385 7.82 -16.00 16.61
N LEU A 386 8.60 -15.59 15.61
CA LEU A 386 8.41 -16.06 14.23
C LEU A 386 8.74 -17.55 14.09
N PHE A 387 9.84 -17.99 14.71
CA PHE A 387 10.26 -19.39 14.69
C PHE A 387 9.21 -20.31 15.34
N ALA A 388 8.67 -19.90 16.50
CA ALA A 388 7.60 -20.61 17.19
C ALA A 388 6.31 -20.67 16.38
N ASN A 389 5.94 -19.60 15.66
CA ASN A 389 4.78 -19.59 14.78
C ASN A 389 4.98 -20.56 13.59
N ASN A 390 6.17 -20.58 12.99
CA ASN A 390 6.48 -21.52 11.91
C ASN A 390 6.35 -22.98 12.38
N ILE A 391 6.91 -23.29 13.55
CA ILE A 391 6.80 -24.63 14.16
C ILE A 391 5.35 -24.97 14.49
N ALA A 392 4.62 -24.07 15.17
CA ALA A 392 3.24 -24.34 15.54
C ALA A 392 2.39 -24.62 14.30
N ASN A 393 2.55 -23.82 13.24
CA ASN A 393 1.87 -24.05 11.97
C ASN A 393 2.29 -25.39 11.34
N PHE A 394 3.57 -25.74 11.39
CA PHE A 394 4.09 -27.01 10.86
C PHE A 394 3.50 -28.21 11.62
N LEU A 395 3.55 -28.20 12.96
CA LEU A 395 2.98 -29.25 13.80
C LEU A 395 1.46 -29.38 13.61
N LEU A 396 0.75 -28.25 13.52
CA LEU A 396 -0.70 -28.26 13.29
C LEU A 396 -1.07 -28.73 11.88
N SER A 397 -0.20 -28.54 10.89
CA SER A 397 -0.44 -29.09 9.54
C SER A 397 -0.42 -30.63 9.52
N MET A 398 0.28 -31.25 10.47
CA MET A 398 0.35 -32.71 10.66
C MET A 398 -0.69 -33.23 11.66
N ALA A 399 -1.46 -32.36 12.31
CA ALA A 399 -2.48 -32.76 13.28
C ALA A 399 -3.82 -33.02 12.55
N PRO A 400 -4.39 -34.24 12.63
CA PRO A 400 -5.68 -34.53 12.01
C PRO A 400 -6.79 -33.65 12.58
N LYS A 401 -7.75 -33.21 11.74
CA LYS A 401 -8.85 -32.34 12.20
C LYS A 401 -9.74 -33.01 13.25
N ASP A 402 -9.89 -34.33 13.17
CA ASP A 402 -10.79 -35.13 14.01
C ASP A 402 -10.12 -35.64 15.30
N SER A 403 -8.81 -35.45 15.45
CA SER A 403 -8.03 -35.89 16.62
C SER A 403 -7.40 -34.70 17.35
N ARG A 404 -7.39 -34.75 18.67
CA ARG A 404 -6.73 -33.74 19.51
C ARG A 404 -5.44 -34.29 20.10
N GLY A 405 -4.37 -33.52 20.07
CA GLY A 405 -3.10 -33.87 20.69
C GLY A 405 -2.34 -35.03 20.04
N VAL A 406 -2.56 -35.33 18.75
CA VAL A 406 -1.85 -36.39 18.02
C VAL A 406 -1.27 -35.82 16.72
N LEU A 407 -0.04 -36.22 16.38
CA LEU A 407 0.59 -35.93 15.09
C LEU A 407 0.50 -37.16 14.19
N GLU A 408 0.03 -36.96 12.95
CA GLU A 408 0.02 -38.00 11.92
C GLU A 408 1.08 -37.69 10.86
N LEU A 409 2.13 -38.52 10.83
CA LEU A 409 3.22 -38.37 9.87
C LEU A 409 2.87 -39.03 8.54
N ASN A 410 2.06 -38.33 7.74
CA ASN A 410 1.68 -38.81 6.41
C ASN A 410 2.87 -38.70 5.43
N LEU A 411 3.43 -39.85 5.02
CA LEU A 411 4.56 -39.90 4.07
C LEU A 411 4.20 -39.49 2.64
N GLN A 412 2.90 -39.41 2.31
CA GLN A 412 2.42 -38.88 1.02
C GLN A 412 2.33 -37.36 1.03
N ASP A 413 2.40 -36.72 2.20
CA ASP A 413 2.43 -35.27 2.29
C ASP A 413 3.83 -34.75 1.92
N GLU A 414 3.89 -33.91 0.89
CA GLU A 414 5.16 -33.40 0.34
C GLU A 414 6.01 -32.62 1.35
N VAL A 415 5.39 -31.94 2.32
CA VAL A 415 6.09 -31.13 3.32
C VAL A 415 6.63 -32.03 4.43
N VAL A 416 5.84 -33.00 4.88
CA VAL A 416 6.29 -34.02 5.83
C VAL A 416 7.41 -34.84 5.23
N ARG A 417 7.25 -35.34 4.00
CA ARG A 417 8.27 -36.12 3.31
C ARG A 417 9.54 -35.32 3.02
N GLY A 418 9.39 -34.05 2.64
CA GLY A 418 10.50 -33.15 2.34
C GLY A 418 11.36 -32.84 3.56
N SER A 419 10.71 -32.57 4.70
CA SER A 419 11.39 -32.27 5.98
C SER A 419 11.91 -33.51 6.70
N MET A 420 11.43 -34.72 6.39
CA MET A 420 11.80 -35.95 7.09
C MET A 420 13.18 -36.49 6.66
N VAL A 421 14.14 -36.41 7.59
CA VAL A 421 15.51 -36.94 7.41
C VAL A 421 15.62 -38.38 7.89
N LEU A 422 15.05 -38.69 9.07
CA LEU A 422 14.99 -40.03 9.64
C LEU A 422 13.53 -40.41 9.93
N HIS A 423 13.14 -41.63 9.59
CA HIS A 423 11.89 -42.23 10.02
C HIS A 423 12.17 -43.48 10.83
N LYS A 424 11.96 -43.42 12.16
CA LYS A 424 12.28 -44.52 13.09
C LYS A 424 13.69 -45.07 12.89
N GLY A 425 14.68 -44.18 12.79
CA GLY A 425 16.07 -44.53 12.55
C GLY A 425 16.45 -44.85 11.09
N LYS A 426 15.49 -45.06 10.19
CA LYS A 426 15.77 -45.27 8.76
C LYS A 426 16.04 -43.94 8.06
N LEU A 427 17.15 -43.84 7.33
CA LEU A 427 17.48 -42.67 6.52
C LEU A 427 16.50 -42.50 5.36
N MET A 428 15.86 -41.33 5.28
CA MET A 428 14.89 -40.95 4.26
C MET A 428 15.37 -39.74 3.42
N TRP A 429 16.48 -39.10 3.79
CA TRP A 429 17.09 -38.01 3.04
C TRP A 429 18.09 -38.53 2.00
N PRO A 430 18.19 -37.93 0.79
CA PRO A 430 17.41 -36.78 0.30
C PRO A 430 15.96 -37.15 -0.09
N PRO A 431 15.02 -36.20 -0.03
CA PRO A 431 13.66 -36.43 -0.50
C PRO A 431 13.65 -36.73 -2.01
N PRO A 432 12.65 -37.47 -2.52
CA PRO A 432 12.49 -37.66 -3.95
C PRO A 432 12.31 -36.28 -4.60
N PRO A 433 12.87 -36.03 -5.80
CA PRO A 433 12.59 -34.81 -6.52
C PRO A 433 11.05 -34.67 -6.66
N PRO A 434 10.47 -33.50 -6.33
CA PRO A 434 9.04 -33.32 -6.43
C PRO A 434 8.59 -33.60 -7.87
N PRO A 435 7.39 -34.15 -8.09
CA PRO A 435 6.84 -34.28 -9.43
C PRO A 435 6.90 -32.91 -10.08
N THR A 436 7.46 -32.85 -11.30
CA THR A 436 7.57 -31.60 -12.05
C THR A 436 6.21 -30.93 -12.04
N PRO A 437 6.08 -29.70 -11.49
CA PRO A 437 4.83 -28.99 -11.57
C PRO A 437 4.43 -28.95 -13.04
N PRO A 438 3.16 -29.19 -13.41
CA PRO A 438 2.72 -28.90 -14.76
C PRO A 438 3.19 -27.49 -15.06
N ALA A 439 3.94 -27.33 -16.16
CA ALA A 439 4.47 -26.04 -16.58
C ALA A 439 3.34 -25.03 -16.38
N LYS A 440 3.54 -24.05 -15.49
CA LYS A 440 2.55 -23.01 -15.24
C LYS A 440 2.08 -22.58 -16.63
N PRO A 441 0.77 -22.68 -16.96
CA PRO A 441 0.30 -22.21 -18.25
C PRO A 441 0.87 -20.81 -18.40
N ALA A 442 1.67 -20.62 -19.45
CA ALA A 442 2.29 -19.33 -19.72
C ALA A 442 1.20 -18.29 -19.51
N PRO A 443 1.41 -17.27 -18.65
CA PRO A 443 0.39 -16.26 -18.41
C PRO A 443 -0.12 -15.82 -19.79
N PRO A 444 -1.45 -15.79 -20.00
CA PRO A 444 -2.03 -15.60 -21.32
C PRO A 444 -1.30 -14.45 -21.95
N LYS A 445 -0.57 -14.75 -23.05
CA LYS A 445 0.43 -13.88 -23.69
C LYS A 445 -0.07 -12.47 -23.53
N ALA A 446 0.48 -11.75 -22.53
CA ALA A 446 0.03 -10.42 -22.21
C ALA A 446 0.04 -9.72 -23.56
N ALA A 447 -1.15 -9.26 -24.00
CA ALA A 447 -1.33 -8.59 -25.29
C ALA A 447 -0.11 -7.72 -25.42
N ALA A 448 0.77 -8.07 -26.39
CA ALA A 448 2.15 -7.60 -26.40
C ALA A 448 2.07 -6.15 -25.99
N ALA A 449 2.58 -5.83 -24.80
CA ALA A 449 2.71 -4.44 -24.43
C ALA A 449 3.56 -3.95 -25.58
N SER A 450 2.92 -3.24 -26.52
CA SER A 450 3.58 -2.53 -27.60
C SER A 450 4.76 -1.93 -26.88
N PRO A 451 5.99 -2.36 -27.22
CA PRO A 451 7.16 -2.02 -26.42
C PRO A 451 6.99 -0.54 -26.15
N THR A 452 6.83 -0.16 -24.88
CA THR A 452 7.10 1.22 -24.53
C THR A 452 8.45 1.39 -25.18
N PRO A 453 8.59 2.25 -26.22
CA PRO A 453 9.87 2.40 -26.85
C PRO A 453 10.78 2.62 -25.65
N VAL A 454 11.78 1.76 -25.49
CA VAL A 454 12.95 2.17 -24.73
C VAL A 454 13.42 3.32 -25.59
N ILE A 455 12.87 4.50 -25.34
CA ILE A 455 13.41 5.75 -25.82
C ILE A 455 14.79 5.61 -25.20
N PRO A 456 15.84 5.35 -26.00
CA PRO A 456 17.19 5.39 -25.49
C PRO A 456 17.22 6.67 -24.69
N ALA A 457 17.58 6.64 -23.40
CA ALA A 457 17.62 7.86 -22.61
C ALA A 457 18.45 8.83 -23.45
N THR A 458 17.76 9.73 -24.17
CA THR A 458 18.43 10.55 -25.15
C THR A 458 19.37 11.31 -24.26
N VAL A 459 20.67 11.24 -24.54
CA VAL A 459 21.64 12.07 -23.86
C VAL A 459 21.27 13.49 -24.28
N VAL A 460 20.24 14.03 -23.64
CA VAL A 460 19.83 15.40 -23.81
C VAL A 460 20.98 16.12 -23.16
N ASP A 461 21.80 16.75 -23.99
CA ASP A 461 22.85 17.63 -23.54
C ASP A 461 22.26 18.45 -22.37
N PRO A 462 22.88 18.42 -21.17
CA PRO A 462 22.41 19.17 -20.02
C PRO A 462 22.12 20.64 -20.37
N ARG A 463 22.81 21.21 -21.38
CA ARG A 463 22.53 22.53 -21.95
C ARG A 463 21.17 22.60 -22.65
N ILE A 464 20.81 21.62 -23.47
CA ILE A 464 19.49 21.55 -24.14
C ILE A 464 18.39 21.35 -23.11
N ALA A 465 18.59 20.50 -22.09
CA ALA A 465 17.62 20.32 -21.01
C ALA A 465 17.41 21.61 -20.20
N LYS A 466 18.50 22.31 -19.87
CA LYS A 466 18.46 23.61 -19.21
C LYS A 466 17.86 24.69 -20.10
N LEU A 467 18.17 24.71 -21.40
CA LEU A 467 17.59 25.65 -22.36
C LEU A 467 16.09 25.43 -22.52
N LYS A 468 15.62 24.19 -22.61
CA LYS A 468 14.19 23.87 -22.62
C LYS A 468 13.50 24.35 -21.34
N SER A 469 14.11 24.10 -20.18
CA SER A 469 13.57 24.55 -18.88
C SER A 469 13.54 26.08 -18.80
N ALA A 470 14.61 26.76 -19.25
CA ALA A 470 14.69 28.21 -19.31
C ALA A 470 13.66 28.79 -20.28
N LEU A 471 13.46 28.18 -21.46
CA LEU A 471 12.48 28.63 -22.44
C LEU A 471 11.06 28.46 -21.91
N VAL A 472 10.73 27.34 -21.26
CA VAL A 472 9.43 27.14 -20.60
C VAL A 472 9.22 28.18 -19.50
N ALA A 473 10.23 28.43 -18.66
CA ALA A 473 10.17 29.45 -17.62
C ALA A 473 10.00 30.86 -18.21
N SER A 474 10.74 31.20 -19.26
CA SER A 474 10.64 32.49 -19.97
C SER A 474 9.26 32.65 -20.60
N VAL A 475 8.70 31.63 -21.23
CA VAL A 475 7.32 31.66 -21.77
C VAL A 475 6.31 31.87 -20.63
N GLY A 476 6.50 31.22 -19.49
CA GLY A 476 5.63 31.42 -18.31
C GLY A 476 5.69 32.84 -17.76
N VAL A 477 6.89 33.37 -17.49
CA VAL A 477 7.08 34.71 -16.90
C VAL A 477 6.67 35.80 -17.89
N SER A 478 7.10 35.72 -19.15
CA SER A 478 6.71 36.69 -20.18
C SER A 478 5.21 36.61 -20.49
N GLY A 479 4.62 35.41 -20.44
CA GLY A 479 3.19 35.21 -20.60
C GLY A 479 2.37 35.93 -19.52
N LEU A 480 2.83 35.89 -18.26
CA LEU A 480 2.17 36.63 -17.16
C LEU A 480 2.22 38.15 -17.39
N VAL A 481 3.35 38.69 -17.85
CA VAL A 481 3.45 40.11 -18.20
C VAL A 481 2.54 40.45 -19.39
N GLY A 482 2.49 39.57 -20.40
CA GLY A 482 1.62 39.72 -21.57
C GLY A 482 0.14 39.74 -21.23
N ILE A 483 -0.31 38.90 -20.30
CA ILE A 483 -1.69 38.93 -19.77
C ILE A 483 -1.98 40.29 -19.11
N GLY A 484 -1.00 40.89 -18.45
CA GLY A 484 -1.11 42.23 -17.86
C GLY A 484 -1.40 43.33 -18.89
N VAL A 485 -0.82 43.25 -20.10
CA VAL A 485 -1.10 44.20 -21.20
C VAL A 485 -2.55 44.09 -21.68
N GLY A 486 -3.12 42.87 -21.67
CA GLY A 486 -4.52 42.62 -22.02
C GLY A 486 -5.52 42.78 -20.86
N SER A 487 -5.08 43.25 -19.69
CA SER A 487 -5.93 43.37 -18.51
C SER A 487 -6.89 44.57 -18.66
N PRO A 488 -8.23 44.36 -18.59
CA PRO A 488 -9.18 45.46 -18.72
C PRO A 488 -9.31 46.30 -17.43
N SER A 489 -8.89 45.77 -16.28
CA SER A 489 -9.03 46.45 -14.99
C SER A 489 -8.10 45.89 -13.92
N LEU A 490 -7.86 46.68 -12.86
CA LEU A 490 -7.10 46.22 -11.69
C LEU A 490 -7.73 44.99 -11.02
N ALA A 491 -9.06 44.89 -11.03
CA ALA A 491 -9.78 43.77 -10.45
C ALA A 491 -9.44 42.45 -11.14
N PHE A 492 -9.27 42.44 -12.48
CA PHE A 492 -8.82 41.26 -13.20
C PHE A 492 -7.43 40.81 -12.74
N THR A 493 -6.48 41.74 -12.62
CA THR A 493 -5.11 41.43 -12.18
C THR A 493 -5.08 40.91 -10.72
N GLN A 494 -5.92 41.45 -9.84
CA GLN A 494 -6.08 40.95 -8.45
C GLN A 494 -6.67 39.54 -8.42
N MET A 495 -7.65 39.25 -9.27
CA MET A 495 -8.24 37.90 -9.37
C MET A 495 -7.25 36.90 -9.97
N LEU A 496 -6.44 37.30 -10.97
CA LEU A 496 -5.36 36.48 -11.52
C LEU A 496 -4.30 36.15 -10.47
N THR A 497 -3.95 37.12 -9.63
CA THR A 497 -3.01 36.93 -8.51
C THR A 497 -3.56 35.90 -7.52
N THR A 498 -4.82 36.06 -7.12
CA THR A 498 -5.52 35.14 -6.23
C THR A 498 -5.59 33.73 -6.83
N PHE A 499 -5.92 33.62 -8.12
CA PHE A 499 -5.95 32.36 -8.86
C PHE A 499 -4.58 31.65 -8.87
N GLY A 500 -3.50 32.39 -9.16
CA GLY A 500 -2.14 31.85 -9.17
C GLY A 500 -1.70 31.31 -7.80
N LEU A 501 -1.91 32.09 -6.74
CA LEU A 501 -1.58 31.67 -5.38
C LEU A 501 -2.46 30.50 -4.91
N ALA A 502 -3.76 30.53 -5.19
CA ALA A 502 -4.68 29.44 -4.89
C ALA A 502 -4.29 28.15 -5.65
N GLY A 503 -3.80 28.26 -6.89
CA GLY A 503 -3.28 27.13 -7.67
C GLY A 503 -2.07 26.47 -7.01
N ILE A 504 -1.12 27.27 -6.50
CA ILE A 504 0.05 26.75 -5.76
C ILE A 504 -0.38 26.09 -4.45
N VAL A 505 -1.27 26.74 -3.69
CA VAL A 505 -1.82 26.18 -2.45
C VAL A 505 -2.54 24.86 -2.73
N GLY A 506 -3.38 24.81 -3.76
CA GLY A 506 -4.07 23.60 -4.19
C GLY A 506 -3.12 22.47 -4.60
N TYR A 507 -2.08 22.79 -5.37
CA TYR A 507 -1.04 21.82 -5.76
C TYR A 507 -0.41 21.17 -4.52
N HIS A 508 0.10 21.96 -3.58
CA HIS A 508 0.74 21.42 -2.39
C HIS A 508 -0.24 20.69 -1.46
N THR A 509 -1.47 21.17 -1.36
CA THR A 509 -2.49 20.58 -0.48
C THR A 509 -2.92 19.20 -0.98
N VAL A 510 -3.12 19.03 -2.29
CA VAL A 510 -3.51 17.73 -2.88
C VAL A 510 -2.37 16.72 -2.83
N TRP A 511 -1.12 17.14 -3.08
CA TRP A 511 0.06 16.26 -2.98
C TRP A 511 0.31 15.74 -1.56
N GLY A 512 -0.19 16.44 -0.53
CA GLY A 512 -0.11 16.01 0.86
C GLY A 512 -1.13 14.94 1.27
N VAL A 513 -2.11 14.60 0.42
CA VAL A 513 -3.18 13.65 0.75
C VAL A 513 -2.64 12.21 0.81
N THR A 514 -3.04 11.45 1.84
CA THR A 514 -2.65 10.04 1.95
C THR A 514 -3.22 9.24 0.77
N PRO A 515 -2.45 8.35 0.10
CA PRO A 515 -2.92 7.61 -1.08
C PRO A 515 -4.22 6.80 -0.88
N ALA A 516 -4.44 6.26 0.32
CA ALA A 516 -5.66 5.54 0.69
C ALA A 516 -6.93 6.43 0.68
N LEU A 517 -6.75 7.75 0.72
CA LEU A 517 -7.82 8.75 0.78
C LEU A 517 -8.07 9.46 -0.55
N HIS A 518 -7.47 9.01 -1.67
CA HIS A 518 -7.71 9.59 -2.99
C HIS A 518 -9.18 9.50 -3.44
N SER A 519 -9.89 8.42 -3.13
CA SER A 519 -11.32 8.32 -3.47
C SER A 519 -12.19 9.27 -2.63
N PRO A 520 -12.02 9.36 -1.29
CA PRO A 520 -12.60 10.44 -0.49
C PRO A 520 -12.21 11.85 -0.96
N LEU A 521 -10.97 12.06 -1.42
CA LEU A 521 -10.53 13.33 -1.98
C LEU A 521 -11.36 13.72 -3.21
N MET A 522 -11.54 12.82 -4.17
CA MET A 522 -12.40 13.07 -5.34
C MET A 522 -13.83 13.42 -4.93
N SER A 523 -14.33 12.77 -3.88
CA SER A 523 -15.67 13.06 -3.34
C SER A 523 -15.75 14.44 -2.66
N VAL A 524 -14.75 14.82 -1.83
CA VAL A 524 -14.76 16.13 -1.16
C VAL A 524 -14.57 17.27 -2.15
N THR A 525 -13.70 17.11 -3.16
CA THR A 525 -13.50 18.12 -4.19
C THR A 525 -14.76 18.32 -5.02
N ASN A 526 -15.49 17.23 -5.28
CA ASN A 526 -16.81 17.33 -5.91
C ASN A 526 -17.82 18.01 -5.00
N ALA A 527 -17.85 17.72 -3.69
CA ALA A 527 -18.75 18.42 -2.77
C ALA A 527 -18.49 19.94 -2.75
N ILE A 528 -17.21 20.32 -2.67
CA ILE A 528 -16.76 21.73 -2.65
C ILE A 528 -17.04 22.42 -3.99
N SER A 529 -16.90 21.74 -5.12
CA SER A 529 -17.19 22.34 -6.44
C SER A 529 -18.67 22.67 -6.64
N GLY A 530 -19.55 22.21 -5.75
CA GLY A 530 -20.93 22.70 -5.64
C GLY A 530 -21.04 24.19 -5.30
N ILE A 531 -19.93 24.87 -4.95
CA ILE A 531 -19.87 26.32 -4.80
C ILE A 531 -20.22 27.09 -6.09
N THR A 532 -20.35 26.42 -7.24
CA THR A 532 -20.99 26.98 -8.44
C THR A 532 -22.39 27.55 -8.18
N ALA A 533 -23.06 27.13 -7.10
CA ALA A 533 -24.29 27.74 -6.61
C ALA A 533 -24.15 29.25 -6.36
N VAL A 534 -22.97 29.75 -5.95
CA VAL A 534 -22.70 31.19 -5.79
C VAL A 534 -22.90 31.94 -7.10
N GLY A 535 -22.36 31.40 -8.21
CA GLY A 535 -22.54 32.00 -9.53
C GLY A 535 -23.99 31.98 -10.00
N GLY A 536 -24.75 30.93 -9.70
CA GLY A 536 -26.19 30.88 -9.93
C GLY A 536 -26.94 31.94 -9.11
N MET A 537 -26.67 32.04 -7.81
CA MET A 537 -27.33 33.00 -6.91
C MET A 537 -27.11 34.45 -7.32
N LEU A 538 -25.90 34.81 -7.76
CA LEU A 538 -25.61 36.18 -8.23
C LEU A 538 -26.44 36.59 -9.46
N LEU A 539 -26.96 35.62 -10.21
CA LEU A 539 -27.74 35.84 -11.45
C LEU A 539 -29.23 35.53 -11.29
N MET A 540 -29.65 35.07 -10.11
CA MET A 540 -31.08 34.89 -9.81
C MET A 540 -31.74 36.25 -9.61
N GLY A 541 -32.99 36.37 -10.06
CA GLY A 541 -33.78 37.59 -9.94
C GLY A 541 -35.25 37.32 -10.26
N GLY A 542 -36.06 38.37 -10.22
CA GLY A 542 -37.52 38.27 -10.34
C GLY A 542 -38.17 38.39 -8.97
N GLY A 543 -38.93 37.37 -8.57
CA GLY A 543 -39.55 37.29 -7.24
C GLY A 543 -39.48 35.85 -6.70
N VAL A 544 -40.61 35.29 -6.27
CA VAL A 544 -40.69 33.88 -5.87
C VAL A 544 -40.39 32.94 -7.07
N LEU A 545 -40.72 33.41 -8.28
CA LEU A 545 -40.42 32.74 -9.54
C LEU A 545 -39.49 33.63 -10.38
N PRO A 546 -38.64 33.03 -11.24
CA PRO A 546 -37.81 33.79 -12.17
C PRO A 546 -38.66 34.54 -13.19
N GLY A 547 -38.26 35.76 -13.54
CA GLY A 547 -38.95 36.61 -14.53
C GLY A 547 -38.45 36.43 -15.95
N THR A 548 -37.21 36.00 -16.15
CA THR A 548 -36.59 35.82 -17.47
C THR A 548 -35.97 34.43 -17.65
N ILE A 549 -35.66 34.06 -18.90
CA ILE A 549 -34.97 32.80 -19.21
C ILE A 549 -33.59 32.73 -18.52
N PRO A 550 -32.73 33.77 -18.57
CA PRO A 550 -31.46 33.77 -17.85
C PRO A 550 -31.61 33.58 -16.33
N GLN A 551 -32.61 34.22 -15.71
CA GLN A 551 -32.89 34.02 -14.28
C GLN A 551 -33.37 32.59 -13.98
N SER A 552 -34.10 31.97 -14.91
CA SER A 552 -34.49 30.56 -14.81
C SER A 552 -33.28 29.63 -14.89
N MET A 553 -32.35 29.91 -15.81
CA MET A 553 -31.09 29.16 -15.93
C MET A 553 -30.24 29.29 -14.66
N ALA A 554 -30.17 30.49 -14.09
CA ALA A 554 -29.50 30.76 -12.82
C ALA A 554 -30.13 29.97 -11.65
N ALA A 555 -31.47 29.94 -11.57
CA ALA A 555 -32.19 29.16 -10.56
C ALA A 555 -31.92 27.65 -10.70
N VAL A 556 -31.89 27.12 -11.93
CA VAL A 556 -31.54 25.71 -12.20
C VAL A 556 -30.09 25.44 -11.83
N ALA A 557 -29.16 26.33 -12.17
CA ALA A 557 -27.75 26.21 -11.79
C ALA A 557 -27.59 26.12 -10.28
N THR A 558 -28.22 27.02 -9.52
CA THR A 558 -28.23 26.99 -8.04
C THR A 558 -28.78 25.68 -7.50
N LEU A 559 -29.90 25.19 -8.06
CA LEU A 559 -30.54 23.95 -7.62
C LEU A 559 -29.64 22.73 -7.85
N VAL A 560 -29.07 22.55 -9.06
CA VAL A 560 -28.23 21.38 -9.36
C VAL A 560 -26.88 21.43 -8.65
N SER A 561 -26.33 22.63 -8.43
CA SER A 561 -25.16 22.83 -7.58
C SER A 561 -25.44 22.43 -6.13
N ALA A 562 -26.62 22.77 -5.60
CA ALA A 562 -27.03 22.35 -4.27
C ALA A 562 -27.22 20.82 -4.15
N VAL A 563 -27.71 20.14 -5.20
CA VAL A 563 -27.72 18.67 -5.27
C VAL A 563 -26.31 18.11 -5.10
N ASN A 564 -25.33 18.70 -5.77
CA ASN A 564 -23.94 18.29 -5.65
C ASN A 564 -23.35 18.56 -4.24
N ILE A 565 -23.70 19.69 -3.60
CA ILE A 565 -23.29 19.98 -2.20
C ILE A 565 -23.85 18.90 -1.26
N GLY A 566 -25.17 18.71 -1.25
CA GLY A 566 -25.83 17.78 -0.34
C GLY A 566 -25.44 16.33 -0.57
N GLY A 567 -25.32 15.92 -1.84
CA GLY A 567 -24.87 14.59 -2.21
C GLY A 567 -23.39 14.35 -1.90
N GLY A 568 -22.52 15.27 -2.32
CA GLY A 568 -21.08 15.16 -2.19
C GLY A 568 -20.61 15.05 -0.74
N PHE A 569 -21.10 15.90 0.17
CA PHE A 569 -20.69 15.83 1.58
C PHE A 569 -21.19 14.57 2.29
N VAL A 570 -22.38 14.05 1.91
CA VAL A 570 -22.91 12.79 2.44
C VAL A 570 -22.12 11.59 1.93
N VAL A 571 -21.82 11.54 0.63
CA VAL A 571 -20.96 10.50 0.03
C VAL A 571 -19.59 10.52 0.71
N THR A 572 -18.98 11.69 0.84
CA THR A 572 -17.67 11.86 1.49
C THR A 572 -17.70 11.34 2.93
N GLN A 573 -18.70 11.72 3.72
CA GLN A 573 -18.84 11.23 5.10
C GLN A 573 -18.94 9.71 5.16
N ARG A 574 -19.72 9.09 4.25
CA ARG A 574 -19.89 7.64 4.20
C ARG A 574 -18.58 6.94 3.86
N MET A 575 -17.82 7.45 2.88
CA MET A 575 -16.50 6.91 2.54
C MET A 575 -15.54 6.98 3.72
N LEU A 576 -15.48 8.14 4.39
CA LEU A 576 -14.57 8.36 5.51
C LEU A 576 -14.90 7.50 6.73
N ASN A 577 -16.19 7.23 6.96
CA ASN A 577 -16.63 6.36 8.07
C ASN A 577 -16.24 4.90 7.87
N MET A 578 -16.00 4.44 6.63
CA MET A 578 -15.51 3.07 6.38
C MET A 578 -14.11 2.83 6.91
N PHE A 579 -13.35 3.89 7.15
CA PHE A 579 -12.00 3.81 7.69
C PHE A 579 -11.94 3.88 9.21
N LYS A 580 -13.08 4.05 9.90
CA LYS A 580 -13.15 4.05 11.35
C LYS A 580 -13.10 2.62 11.87
N LEU A 581 -12.15 2.31 12.74
CA LEU A 581 -12.05 1.00 13.37
C LEU A 581 -12.95 0.92 14.60
N PRO A 582 -13.49 -0.26 14.96
CA PRO A 582 -14.28 -0.43 16.19
C PRO A 582 -13.50 -0.12 17.47
N THR A 583 -12.16 -0.17 17.41
CA THR A 583 -11.25 0.07 18.54
C THR A 583 -10.79 1.53 18.64
N ASP A 584 -11.17 2.39 17.70
CA ASP A 584 -10.79 3.81 17.74
C ASP A 584 -11.50 4.53 18.89
N ALA A 585 -10.82 5.52 19.48
CA ALA A 585 -11.41 6.36 20.52
C ALA A 585 -12.67 7.08 19.99
N PRO A 586 -13.66 7.39 20.86
CA PRO A 586 -14.81 8.19 20.47
C PRO A 586 -14.35 9.54 19.90
N GLU A 587 -14.90 9.90 18.74
CA GLU A 587 -14.62 11.18 18.09
C GLU A 587 -15.77 12.14 18.28
N TYR A 588 -15.44 13.40 18.57
CA TYR A 588 -16.41 14.47 18.81
C TYR A 588 -16.32 15.55 17.73
N ASN A 589 -16.30 15.12 16.46
CA ASN A 589 -16.20 16.05 15.31
C ASN A 589 -17.38 17.03 15.25
N SER A 590 -18.51 16.74 15.91
CA SER A 590 -19.63 17.68 16.08
C SER A 590 -19.25 18.97 16.83
N LEU A 591 -18.20 18.96 17.66
CA LEU A 591 -17.70 20.17 18.32
C LEU A 591 -17.17 21.20 17.32
N PHE A 592 -16.79 20.80 16.11
CA PHE A 592 -16.41 21.73 15.04
C PHE A 592 -17.61 22.49 14.44
N MET A 593 -18.83 22.25 14.91
CA MET A 593 -19.95 23.17 14.68
C MET A 593 -19.76 24.49 15.43
N ILE A 594 -18.98 24.52 16.52
CA ILE A 594 -18.70 25.75 17.29
C ILE A 594 -18.02 26.82 16.42
N PRO A 595 -16.87 26.58 15.77
CA PRO A 595 -16.25 27.56 14.88
C PRO A 595 -17.12 27.89 13.66
N ALA A 596 -17.93 26.94 13.16
CA ALA A 596 -18.86 27.20 12.07
C ALA A 596 -19.95 28.21 12.47
N LEU A 597 -20.56 28.01 13.63
CA LEU A 597 -21.55 28.93 14.20
C LEU A 597 -20.92 30.27 14.55
N ALA A 598 -19.69 30.28 15.09
CA ALA A 598 -18.96 31.52 15.38
C ALA A 598 -18.72 32.34 14.09
N LEU A 599 -18.29 31.69 13.01
CA LEU A 599 -18.09 32.35 11.72
C LEU A 599 -19.41 32.96 11.19
N LEU A 600 -20.48 32.17 11.14
CA LEU A 600 -21.77 32.61 10.61
C LEU A 600 -22.45 33.67 11.49
N SER A 601 -22.39 33.54 12.81
CA SER A 601 -22.96 34.52 13.74
C SER A 601 -22.19 35.83 13.75
N THR A 602 -20.85 35.77 13.73
CA THR A 602 -20.03 36.99 13.65
C THR A 602 -20.24 37.71 12.32
N TYR A 603 -20.32 36.96 11.22
CA TYR A 603 -20.63 37.53 9.91
C TYR A 603 -22.04 38.16 9.90
N GLY A 604 -23.06 37.43 10.35
CA GLY A 604 -24.43 37.94 10.43
C GLY A 604 -24.52 39.21 11.27
N TYR A 605 -23.95 39.19 12.49
CA TYR A 605 -23.89 40.37 13.35
C TYR A 605 -23.20 41.56 12.67
N SER A 606 -22.09 41.30 11.95
CA SER A 606 -21.35 42.33 11.24
C SER A 606 -22.18 42.92 10.09
N VAL A 607 -22.94 42.12 9.35
CA VAL A 607 -23.84 42.62 8.30
C VAL A 607 -24.94 43.51 8.89
N PHE A 608 -25.47 43.19 10.08
CA PHE A 608 -26.49 44.01 10.73
C PHE A 608 -25.96 45.25 11.45
N SER A 609 -24.71 45.22 11.93
CA SER A 609 -24.17 46.23 12.85
C SER A 609 -23.07 47.10 12.26
N ALA A 610 -22.41 46.67 11.19
CA ALA A 610 -21.33 47.44 10.58
C ALA A 610 -21.87 48.67 9.85
N HIS A 611 -21.08 49.74 9.85
CA HIS A 611 -21.34 50.88 8.99
C HIS A 611 -21.30 50.43 7.51
N PRO A 612 -22.15 51.00 6.62
CA PRO A 612 -22.21 50.61 5.21
C PRO A 612 -20.84 50.64 4.50
N SER A 613 -19.97 51.57 4.88
CA SER A 613 -18.60 51.70 4.33
C SER A 613 -17.66 50.54 4.68
N ALA A 614 -17.99 49.71 5.67
CA ALA A 614 -17.18 48.56 6.08
C ALA A 614 -17.69 47.22 5.54
N LEU A 615 -18.92 47.17 4.98
CA LEU A 615 -19.56 45.92 4.57
C LEU A 615 -18.77 45.15 3.51
N ASP A 616 -18.21 45.84 2.52
CA ASP A 616 -17.37 45.20 1.49
C ASP A 616 -16.18 44.48 2.11
N SER A 617 -15.51 45.11 3.08
CA SER A 617 -14.38 44.51 3.78
C SER A 617 -14.82 43.28 4.60
N VAL A 618 -16.00 43.35 5.21
CA VAL A 618 -16.59 42.21 5.95
C VAL A 618 -16.91 41.05 5.01
N HIS A 619 -17.51 41.31 3.85
CA HIS A 619 -17.81 40.28 2.84
C HIS A 619 -16.53 39.60 2.35
N GLN A 620 -15.51 40.37 1.98
CA GLN A 620 -14.24 39.83 1.49
C GLN A 620 -13.50 39.01 2.57
N ALA A 621 -13.47 39.50 3.82
CA ALA A 621 -12.87 38.77 4.94
C ALA A 621 -13.60 37.44 5.22
N ALA A 622 -14.93 37.43 5.14
CA ALA A 622 -15.73 36.22 5.34
C ALA A 622 -15.56 35.22 4.19
N TYR A 623 -15.45 35.68 2.93
CA TYR A 623 -15.10 34.83 1.79
C TYR A 623 -13.71 34.19 1.94
N LEU A 624 -12.73 34.94 2.45
CA LEU A 624 -11.41 34.41 2.75
C LEU A 624 -11.48 33.31 3.82
N ALA A 625 -12.20 33.55 4.92
CA ALA A 625 -12.38 32.56 5.98
C ALA A 625 -13.06 31.27 5.48
N SER A 626 -14.11 31.43 4.66
CA SER A 626 -14.79 30.32 3.97
C SER A 626 -13.83 29.54 3.07
N SER A 627 -13.02 30.24 2.26
CA SER A 627 -12.06 29.63 1.34
C SER A 627 -10.96 28.86 2.09
N LEU A 628 -10.47 29.40 3.21
CA LEU A 628 -9.51 28.72 4.08
C LEU A 628 -10.11 27.44 4.69
N CYS A 629 -11.40 27.44 5.03
CA CYS A 629 -12.08 26.21 5.47
C CYS A 629 -12.15 25.17 4.34
N CYS A 630 -12.44 25.56 3.10
CA CYS A 630 -12.41 24.65 1.95
C CYS A 630 -11.01 24.07 1.70
N ILE A 631 -9.95 24.89 1.83
CA ILE A 631 -8.56 24.42 1.73
C ILE A 631 -8.26 23.43 2.86
N ALA A 632 -8.60 23.78 4.11
CA ALA A 632 -8.39 22.93 5.27
C ALA A 632 -9.14 21.59 5.19
N ALA A 633 -10.30 21.57 4.53
CA ALA A 633 -11.05 20.34 4.26
C ALA A 633 -10.22 19.33 3.44
N ILE A 634 -9.49 19.82 2.43
CA ILE A 634 -8.58 19.02 1.61
C ILE A 634 -7.31 18.68 2.41
N THR A 635 -6.70 19.65 3.09
CA THR A 635 -5.49 19.44 3.91
C THR A 635 -5.71 18.37 4.97
N ALA A 636 -6.89 18.31 5.58
CA ALA A 636 -7.23 17.33 6.61
C ALA A 636 -7.24 15.88 6.09
N LEU A 637 -7.31 15.65 4.77
CA LEU A 637 -7.14 14.32 4.16
C LEU A 637 -5.67 13.87 4.10
N ALA A 638 -4.72 14.67 4.58
CA ALA A 638 -3.32 14.26 4.74
C ALA A 638 -3.12 13.10 5.73
N SER A 639 -4.09 12.87 6.64
CA SER A 639 -4.06 11.76 7.59
C SER A 639 -5.44 11.16 7.81
N GLN A 640 -5.49 9.85 8.04
CA GLN A 640 -6.74 9.14 8.34
C GLN A 640 -7.41 9.59 9.64
N LYS A 641 -6.63 10.14 10.59
CA LYS A 641 -7.15 10.63 11.86
C LYS A 641 -7.88 11.96 11.70
N THR A 642 -7.42 12.81 10.80
CA THR A 642 -7.96 14.15 10.55
C THR A 642 -8.98 14.18 9.41
N SER A 643 -9.06 13.13 8.60
CA SER A 643 -9.88 13.08 7.38
C SER A 643 -11.36 13.40 7.62
N ARG A 644 -11.95 12.86 8.70
CA ARG A 644 -13.35 13.09 9.08
C ARG A 644 -13.61 14.53 9.51
N LEU A 645 -12.66 15.17 10.19
CA LEU A 645 -12.71 16.59 10.49
C LEU A 645 -12.74 17.42 9.20
N GLY A 646 -11.95 17.02 8.19
CA GLY A 646 -11.92 17.68 6.88
C GLY A 646 -13.30 17.83 6.26
N ASN A 647 -14.15 16.81 6.36
CA ASN A 647 -15.52 16.86 5.84
C ASN A 647 -16.38 17.92 6.55
N VAL A 648 -16.27 18.03 7.89
CA VAL A 648 -17.01 19.04 8.68
C VAL A 648 -16.54 20.45 8.34
N VAL A 649 -15.23 20.67 8.27
CA VAL A 649 -14.67 21.98 7.90
C VAL A 649 -15.03 22.37 6.47
N GLY A 650 -15.12 21.39 5.55
CA GLY A 650 -15.58 21.62 4.19
C GLY A 650 -17.04 22.10 4.13
N VAL A 651 -17.93 21.51 4.93
CA VAL A 651 -19.33 21.98 5.05
C VAL A 651 -19.36 23.41 5.58
N THR A 652 -18.54 23.74 6.57
CA THR A 652 -18.41 25.11 7.10
C THR A 652 -17.97 26.09 6.01
N GLY A 653 -16.96 25.73 5.22
CA GLY A 653 -16.48 26.56 4.11
C GLY A 653 -17.59 26.83 3.10
N VAL A 654 -18.20 25.79 2.54
CA VAL A 654 -19.26 25.96 1.52
C VAL A 654 -20.46 26.75 2.07
N THR A 655 -20.92 26.44 3.29
CA THR A 655 -22.05 27.14 3.91
C THR A 655 -21.70 28.61 4.19
N GLY A 656 -20.48 28.88 4.64
CA GLY A 656 -19.96 30.23 4.82
C GLY A 656 -19.98 31.02 3.52
N GLY A 657 -19.45 30.45 2.43
CA GLY A 657 -19.47 31.07 1.11
C GLY A 657 -20.88 31.44 0.64
N LEU A 658 -21.83 30.52 0.75
CA LEU A 658 -23.24 30.77 0.38
C LEU A 658 -23.89 31.86 1.25
N ALA A 659 -23.64 31.85 2.55
CA ALA A 659 -24.15 32.87 3.47
C ALA A 659 -23.59 34.25 3.16
N VAL A 660 -22.30 34.32 2.81
CA VAL A 660 -21.65 35.57 2.40
C VAL A 660 -22.26 36.10 1.09
N THR A 661 -22.56 35.23 0.12
CA THR A 661 -23.25 35.63 -1.11
C THR A 661 -24.66 36.17 -0.84
N LEU A 662 -25.42 35.56 0.05
CA LEU A 662 -26.75 36.07 0.44
C LEU A 662 -26.66 37.45 1.10
N GLY A 663 -25.72 37.65 2.01
CA GLY A 663 -25.55 38.93 2.68
C GLY A 663 -24.99 40.03 1.78
N LEU A 664 -24.21 39.66 0.75
CA LEU A 664 -23.77 40.57 -0.32
C LEU A 664 -24.95 41.04 -1.19
N LEU A 665 -25.83 40.10 -1.59
CA LEU A 665 -26.95 40.40 -2.50
C LEU A 665 -28.08 41.17 -1.83
N GLN A 666 -28.27 41.00 -0.51
CA GLN A 666 -29.40 41.55 0.24
C GLN A 666 -30.76 41.40 -0.49
N PRO A 667 -31.13 40.16 -0.91
CA PRO A 667 -32.31 39.94 -1.73
C PRO A 667 -33.59 40.32 -0.98
N ASP A 668 -34.59 40.77 -1.72
CA ASP A 668 -35.94 40.96 -1.17
C ASP A 668 -36.52 39.62 -0.69
N PRO A 669 -37.54 39.62 0.19
CA PRO A 669 -38.08 38.38 0.76
C PRO A 669 -38.56 37.35 -0.26
N ALA A 670 -39.06 37.78 -1.43
CA ALA A 670 -39.54 36.89 -2.46
C ALA A 670 -38.38 36.17 -3.16
N LEU A 671 -37.35 36.93 -3.57
CA LEU A 671 -36.14 36.37 -4.16
C LEU A 671 -35.35 35.51 -3.16
N LEU A 672 -35.28 35.91 -1.89
CA LEU A 672 -34.67 35.11 -0.83
C LEU A 672 -35.38 33.77 -0.68
N THR A 673 -36.72 33.76 -0.73
CA THR A 673 -37.51 32.53 -0.67
C THR A 673 -37.18 31.61 -1.85
N GLN A 674 -37.05 32.16 -3.06
CA GLN A 674 -36.65 31.40 -4.24
C GLN A 674 -35.25 30.78 -4.08
N MET A 675 -34.25 31.57 -3.64
CA MET A 675 -32.89 31.10 -3.42
C MET A 675 -32.82 29.97 -2.38
N LEU A 676 -33.46 30.17 -1.22
CA LEU A 676 -33.51 29.18 -0.15
C LEU A 676 -34.27 27.92 -0.57
N ALA A 677 -35.33 28.05 -1.37
CA ALA A 677 -36.05 26.89 -1.94
C ALA A 677 -35.13 26.08 -2.86
N CYS A 678 -34.43 26.71 -3.81
CA CYS A 678 -33.49 26.01 -4.69
C CYS A 678 -32.37 25.30 -3.92
N LEU A 679 -31.76 25.99 -2.95
CA LEU A 679 -30.69 25.43 -2.12
C LEU A 679 -31.16 24.25 -1.26
N SER A 680 -32.27 24.41 -0.55
CA SER A 680 -32.79 23.39 0.37
C SER A 680 -33.32 22.16 -0.38
N VAL A 681 -34.09 22.35 -1.45
CA VAL A 681 -34.60 21.25 -2.28
C VAL A 681 -33.44 20.51 -2.94
N GLY A 682 -32.51 21.23 -3.57
CA GLY A 682 -31.35 20.63 -4.21
C GLY A 682 -30.52 19.81 -3.23
N ALA A 683 -30.09 20.43 -2.11
CA ALA A 683 -29.29 19.74 -1.10
C ALA A 683 -30.03 18.53 -0.49
N GLY A 684 -31.34 18.64 -0.26
CA GLY A 684 -32.18 17.55 0.21
C GLY A 684 -32.23 16.36 -0.75
N VAL A 685 -32.45 16.62 -2.05
CA VAL A 685 -32.45 15.59 -3.11
C VAL A 685 -31.09 14.91 -3.22
N GLY A 686 -30.01 15.69 -3.24
CA GLY A 686 -28.64 15.18 -3.29
C GLY A 686 -28.31 14.27 -2.10
N ALA A 687 -28.60 14.74 -0.89
CA ALA A 687 -28.38 13.98 0.34
C ALA A 687 -29.23 12.70 0.39
N PHE A 688 -30.48 12.76 -0.07
CA PHE A 688 -31.37 11.60 -0.14
C PHE A 688 -30.83 10.53 -1.11
N ALA A 689 -30.44 10.93 -2.33
CA ALA A 689 -29.82 10.04 -3.32
C ALA A 689 -28.51 9.42 -2.78
N ALA A 690 -27.66 10.25 -2.17
CA ALA A 690 -26.40 9.82 -1.58
C ALA A 690 -26.53 8.87 -0.38
N LYS A 691 -27.65 8.89 0.36
CA LYS A 691 -27.90 7.95 1.46
C LYS A 691 -28.32 6.56 0.97
N ARG A 692 -28.99 6.47 -0.18
CA ARG A 692 -29.56 5.21 -0.70
C ARG A 692 -28.60 4.39 -1.55
N ILE A 693 -27.52 4.99 -2.06
CA ILE A 693 -26.55 4.28 -2.90
C ILE A 693 -25.77 3.23 -2.09
N GLU A 694 -25.49 2.07 -2.66
CA GLU A 694 -24.60 1.08 -2.06
C GLU A 694 -23.14 1.54 -2.07
N VAL A 695 -22.34 1.00 -1.15
CA VAL A 695 -20.95 1.44 -0.97
C VAL A 695 -20.08 1.20 -2.21
N THR A 696 -20.38 0.13 -2.95
CA THR A 696 -19.69 -0.26 -4.19
C THR A 696 -19.96 0.69 -5.36
N ASP A 697 -21.06 1.45 -5.30
CA ASP A 697 -21.50 2.32 -6.39
C ASP A 697 -21.15 3.81 -6.15
N LEU A 698 -20.45 4.12 -5.05
CA LEU A 698 -20.00 5.49 -4.76
C LEU A 698 -19.19 6.14 -5.89
N PRO A 699 -18.25 5.45 -6.57
CA PRO A 699 -17.50 6.06 -7.67
C PRO A 699 -18.38 6.52 -8.83
N GLN A 700 -19.48 5.80 -9.08
CA GLN A 700 -20.44 6.08 -10.15
C GLN A 700 -21.24 7.34 -9.81
N MET A 701 -21.69 7.45 -8.55
CA MET A 701 -22.37 8.65 -8.05
C MET A 701 -21.48 9.88 -8.07
N VAL A 702 -20.19 9.74 -7.74
CA VAL A 702 -19.22 10.84 -7.84
C VAL A 702 -19.12 11.34 -9.29
N ALA A 703 -19.08 10.45 -10.29
CA ALA A 703 -19.11 10.84 -11.70
C ALA A 703 -20.42 11.55 -12.08
N LEU A 704 -21.56 11.02 -11.64
CA LEU A 704 -22.86 11.64 -11.91
C LEU A 704 -22.95 13.06 -11.32
N PHE A 705 -22.53 13.25 -10.07
CA PHE A 705 -22.53 14.56 -9.42
C PHE A 705 -21.57 15.56 -10.07
N HIS A 706 -20.43 15.10 -10.59
CA HIS A 706 -19.53 15.96 -11.35
C HIS A 706 -20.22 16.51 -12.62
N SER A 707 -21.10 15.74 -13.26
CA SER A 707 -21.87 16.25 -14.41
C SER A 707 -22.75 17.45 -14.04
N LEU A 708 -23.31 17.47 -12.82
CA LEU A 708 -24.15 18.58 -12.33
C LEU A 708 -23.37 19.89 -12.23
N VAL A 709 -22.08 19.82 -11.88
CA VAL A 709 -21.19 20.98 -11.85
C VAL A 709 -20.94 21.51 -13.27
N GLY A 710 -20.75 20.60 -14.23
CA GLY A 710 -20.55 20.95 -15.64
C GLY A 710 -21.75 21.69 -16.22
N ILE A 711 -22.97 21.19 -16.01
CA ILE A 711 -24.18 21.84 -16.49
C ILE A 711 -24.47 23.15 -15.75
N ALA A 712 -24.21 23.23 -14.43
CA ALA A 712 -24.31 24.49 -13.70
C ALA A 712 -23.41 25.57 -14.31
N ALA A 713 -22.16 25.24 -14.60
CA ALA A 713 -21.22 26.17 -15.23
C ALA A 713 -21.70 26.67 -16.59
N VAL A 714 -22.22 25.77 -17.45
CA VAL A 714 -22.81 26.14 -18.75
C VAL A 714 -23.97 27.12 -18.56
N LEU A 715 -24.91 26.79 -17.66
CA LEU A 715 -26.08 27.61 -17.41
C LEU A 715 -25.70 28.98 -16.85
N THR A 716 -24.76 29.04 -15.91
CA THR A 716 -24.25 30.29 -15.34
C THR A 716 -23.56 31.15 -16.39
N CYS A 717 -22.69 30.58 -17.23
CA CYS A 717 -21.98 31.36 -18.25
C CYS A 717 -22.92 31.95 -19.30
N ILE A 718 -23.92 31.18 -19.77
CA ILE A 718 -24.91 31.66 -20.74
C ILE A 718 -25.82 32.72 -20.09
N ALA A 719 -26.27 32.48 -18.85
CA ALA A 719 -27.10 33.44 -18.13
C ALA A 719 -26.36 34.76 -17.87
N ASN A 720 -25.10 34.70 -17.44
CA ASN A 720 -24.26 35.88 -17.20
C ASN A 720 -24.14 36.71 -18.47
N TYR A 721 -23.85 36.05 -19.60
CA TYR A 721 -23.74 36.72 -20.87
C TYR A 721 -25.04 37.39 -21.29
N ALA A 722 -26.18 36.69 -21.19
CA ALA A 722 -27.48 37.24 -21.57
C ALA A 722 -27.91 38.43 -20.69
N ILE A 723 -27.55 38.43 -19.41
CA ILE A 723 -27.89 39.51 -18.46
C ILE A 723 -26.95 40.72 -18.62
N GLU A 724 -25.65 40.49 -18.67
CA GLU A 724 -24.65 41.57 -18.56
C GLU A 724 -24.19 42.12 -19.92
N ALA A 725 -24.27 41.36 -21.01
CA ALA A 725 -23.82 41.84 -22.32
C ALA A 725 -24.51 43.14 -22.77
N PRO A 726 -25.85 43.30 -22.65
CA PRO A 726 -26.49 44.55 -23.03
C PRO A 726 -26.00 45.76 -22.22
N LEU A 727 -25.63 45.55 -20.95
CA LEU A 727 -25.15 46.61 -20.06
C LEU A 727 -23.70 46.99 -20.38
N LEU A 728 -22.84 45.99 -20.58
CA LEU A 728 -21.40 46.20 -20.78
C LEU A 728 -21.06 46.73 -22.17
N PHE A 729 -21.83 46.34 -23.20
CA PHE A 729 -21.60 46.81 -24.57
C PHE A 729 -22.34 48.12 -24.92
N ALA A 730 -23.29 48.56 -24.08
CA ALA A 730 -23.93 49.86 -24.22
C ALA A 730 -23.05 51.03 -23.73
N ASN A 731 -22.01 50.75 -22.93
CA ASN A 731 -21.08 51.76 -22.42
C ASN A 731 -19.68 51.55 -23.01
N GLU A 732 -19.18 52.53 -23.77
CA GLU A 732 -17.86 52.48 -24.41
C GLU A 732 -16.71 52.20 -23.42
N GLU A 733 -16.80 52.71 -22.20
CA GLU A 733 -15.78 52.51 -21.16
C GLU A 733 -15.74 51.06 -20.63
N LEU A 734 -16.83 50.30 -20.80
CA LEU A 734 -16.98 48.93 -20.29
C LEU A 734 -16.79 47.85 -21.37
N VAL A 735 -16.59 48.23 -22.63
CA VAL A 735 -16.42 47.30 -23.75
C VAL A 735 -15.27 46.32 -23.51
N ALA A 736 -14.17 46.78 -22.91
CA ALA A 736 -13.03 45.93 -22.56
C ALA A 736 -13.42 44.84 -21.53
N ALA A 737 -14.22 45.20 -20.52
CA ALA A 737 -14.77 44.24 -19.57
C ALA A 737 -15.79 43.30 -20.21
N GLY A 738 -16.62 43.80 -21.14
CA GLY A 738 -17.54 42.99 -21.94
C GLY A 738 -16.81 41.93 -22.79
N ASN A 739 -15.68 42.28 -23.41
CA ASN A 739 -14.86 41.34 -24.17
C ASN A 739 -14.20 40.27 -23.27
N LEU A 740 -13.75 40.67 -22.07
CA LEU A 740 -13.28 39.71 -21.07
C LEU A 740 -14.40 38.75 -20.66
N MET A 741 -15.59 39.26 -20.36
CA MET A 741 -16.75 38.45 -20.03
C MET A 741 -17.09 37.46 -21.16
N LYS A 742 -17.10 37.90 -22.42
CA LYS A 742 -17.30 37.00 -23.59
C LYS A 742 -16.28 35.87 -23.60
N THR A 743 -15.01 36.20 -23.37
CA THR A 743 -13.93 35.21 -23.33
C THR A 743 -14.16 34.18 -22.21
N VAL A 744 -14.44 34.66 -21.00
CA VAL A 744 -14.67 33.80 -19.82
C VAL A 744 -15.94 32.96 -19.98
N ALA A 745 -17.03 33.54 -20.47
CA ALA A 745 -18.30 32.84 -20.70
C ALA A 745 -18.16 31.73 -21.75
N TYR A 746 -17.44 31.98 -22.85
CA TYR A 746 -17.20 30.96 -23.86
C TYR A 746 -16.35 29.81 -23.33
N LEU A 747 -15.23 30.13 -22.66
CA LEU A 747 -14.35 29.11 -22.07
C LEU A 747 -15.05 28.31 -20.97
N GLY A 748 -15.81 28.97 -20.11
CA GLY A 748 -16.60 28.34 -19.06
C GLY A 748 -17.69 27.42 -19.62
N THR A 749 -18.39 27.85 -20.68
CA THR A 749 -19.36 27.03 -21.40
C THR A 749 -18.71 25.80 -22.03
N TYR A 750 -17.56 25.97 -22.68
CA TYR A 750 -16.80 24.86 -23.27
C TYR A 750 -16.34 23.85 -22.21
N ILE A 751 -15.69 24.31 -21.15
CA ILE A 751 -15.20 23.45 -20.05
C ILE A 751 -16.37 22.75 -19.36
N GLY A 752 -17.47 23.47 -19.09
CA GLY A 752 -18.67 22.93 -18.48
C GLY A 752 -19.35 21.86 -19.35
N GLY A 753 -19.47 22.10 -20.66
CA GLY A 753 -20.06 21.14 -21.61
C GLY A 753 -19.24 19.85 -21.76
N VAL A 754 -17.91 19.97 -21.84
CA VAL A 754 -16.99 18.81 -21.84
C VAL A 754 -17.13 18.03 -20.53
N THR A 755 -17.17 18.74 -19.40
CA THR A 755 -17.31 18.13 -18.07
C THR A 755 -18.65 17.41 -17.92
N PHE A 756 -19.76 18.03 -18.32
CA PHE A 756 -21.10 17.47 -18.26
C PHE A 756 -21.19 16.17 -19.07
N THR A 757 -20.85 16.24 -20.36
CA THR A 757 -20.96 15.10 -21.29
C THR A 757 -19.97 13.98 -20.94
N GLY A 758 -18.71 14.32 -20.64
CA GLY A 758 -17.68 13.36 -20.25
C GLY A 758 -18.05 12.59 -18.97
N SER A 759 -18.58 13.30 -17.97
CA SER A 759 -19.02 12.70 -16.72
C SER A 759 -20.24 11.79 -16.88
N LEU A 760 -21.18 12.15 -17.76
CA LEU A 760 -22.35 11.32 -18.06
C LEU A 760 -21.95 10.00 -18.75
N ILE A 761 -21.01 10.06 -19.70
CA ILE A 761 -20.46 8.86 -20.34
C ILE A 761 -19.66 8.01 -19.35
N ALA A 762 -18.88 8.63 -18.46
CA ALA A 762 -18.16 7.94 -17.40
C ALA A 762 -19.13 7.21 -16.45
N PHE A 763 -20.19 7.89 -15.99
CA PHE A 763 -21.26 7.29 -15.20
C PHE A 763 -21.90 6.11 -15.93
N GLY A 764 -22.33 6.29 -17.18
CA GLY A 764 -22.97 5.23 -17.97
C GLY A 764 -22.09 3.99 -18.14
N LYS A 765 -20.77 4.17 -18.30
CA LYS A 765 -19.81 3.06 -18.37
C LYS A 765 -19.60 2.38 -17.02
N LEU A 766 -19.50 3.13 -15.93
CA LEU A 766 -19.31 2.58 -14.58
C LEU A 766 -20.55 1.82 -14.09
N GLN A 767 -21.74 2.31 -14.42
CA GLN A 767 -23.02 1.68 -14.09
C GLN A 767 -23.32 0.44 -14.96
N GLY A 768 -22.56 0.22 -16.03
CA GLY A 768 -22.80 -0.86 -17.00
C GLY A 768 -23.96 -0.58 -17.98
N LEU A 769 -24.46 0.66 -18.03
CA LEU A 769 -25.44 1.10 -19.04
C LEU A 769 -24.81 1.20 -20.44
N LEU A 770 -23.50 1.49 -20.49
CA LEU A 770 -22.70 1.57 -21.72
C LEU A 770 -21.62 0.48 -21.70
N ASN A 771 -21.24 0.00 -22.89
CA ASN A 771 -20.18 -0.99 -23.03
C ASN A 771 -18.83 -0.44 -22.52
N SER A 772 -18.13 -1.24 -21.71
CA SER A 772 -16.82 -0.88 -21.18
C SER A 772 -15.71 -0.89 -22.24
N LYS A 773 -15.93 -1.59 -23.37
CA LYS A 773 -15.00 -1.58 -24.50
C LYS A 773 -14.83 -0.17 -25.07
N PRO A 774 -13.60 0.25 -25.41
CA PRO A 774 -13.39 1.54 -26.04
C PRO A 774 -14.00 1.53 -27.45
N LEU A 775 -15.00 2.38 -27.69
CA LEU A 775 -15.51 2.63 -29.03
C LEU A 775 -14.50 3.50 -29.78
N LEU A 776 -13.84 2.91 -30.77
CA LEU A 776 -12.81 3.59 -31.57
C LEU A 776 -13.39 3.95 -32.94
N LEU A 777 -13.76 5.21 -33.10
CA LEU A 777 -14.21 5.73 -34.40
C LEU A 777 -13.04 5.75 -35.41
N PRO A 778 -13.29 5.40 -36.69
CA PRO A 778 -12.36 5.70 -37.78
C PRO A 778 -12.02 7.19 -37.78
N TYR A 779 -10.74 7.53 -38.00
CA TYR A 779 -10.26 8.93 -38.03
C TYR A 779 -10.57 9.77 -36.78
N ARG A 780 -10.78 9.17 -35.60
CA ARG A 780 -11.09 9.89 -34.35
C ARG A 780 -10.16 11.06 -34.03
N HIS A 781 -8.87 10.96 -34.39
CA HIS A 781 -7.90 12.02 -34.13
C HIS A 781 -8.12 13.22 -35.05
N ALA A 782 -8.46 12.99 -36.31
CA ALA A 782 -8.85 14.05 -37.23
C ALA A 782 -10.18 14.69 -36.82
N LEU A 783 -11.16 13.88 -36.38
CA LEU A 783 -12.41 14.38 -35.82
C LEU A 783 -12.18 15.22 -34.56
N ASN A 784 -11.36 14.75 -33.62
CA ASN A 784 -11.06 15.53 -32.41
C ASN A 784 -10.31 16.84 -32.74
N ALA A 785 -9.35 16.79 -33.67
CA ALA A 785 -8.63 17.97 -34.12
C ALA A 785 -9.57 18.96 -34.82
N SER A 786 -10.51 18.49 -35.64
CA SER A 786 -11.50 19.36 -36.28
C SER A 786 -12.48 19.95 -35.28
N LEU A 787 -12.96 19.19 -34.29
CA LEU A 787 -13.81 19.70 -33.22
C LEU A 787 -13.12 20.77 -32.37
N VAL A 788 -11.85 20.59 -32.03
CA VAL A 788 -11.03 21.62 -31.34
C VAL A 788 -10.81 22.83 -32.25
N GLY A 789 -10.55 22.60 -33.54
CA GLY A 789 -10.40 23.66 -34.54
C GLY A 789 -11.67 24.51 -34.68
N ILE A 790 -12.83 23.87 -34.82
CA ILE A 790 -14.14 24.52 -34.87
C ILE A 790 -14.42 25.26 -33.58
N SER A 791 -14.12 24.68 -32.42
CA SER A 791 -14.33 25.33 -31.12
C SER A 791 -13.45 26.57 -30.94
N THR A 792 -12.20 26.51 -31.40
CA THR A 792 -11.27 27.66 -31.37
C THR A 792 -11.68 28.74 -32.36
N ALA A 793 -12.07 28.35 -33.58
CA ALA A 793 -12.58 29.28 -34.59
C ALA A 793 -13.89 29.93 -34.14
N GLY A 794 -14.75 29.18 -33.44
CA GLY A 794 -15.97 29.68 -32.81
C GLY A 794 -15.68 30.74 -31.75
N LEU A 795 -14.65 30.56 -30.92
CA LEU A 795 -14.21 31.59 -29.98
C LEU A 795 -13.74 32.85 -30.71
N ALA A 796 -12.88 32.69 -31.73
CA ALA A 796 -12.37 33.82 -32.51
C ALA A 796 -13.50 34.59 -33.20
N GLY A 797 -14.45 33.87 -33.83
CA GLY A 797 -15.64 34.45 -34.43
C GLY A 797 -16.54 35.14 -33.40
N PHE A 798 -16.75 34.52 -32.23
CA PHE A 798 -17.53 35.09 -31.15
C PHE A 798 -16.90 36.38 -30.61
N LEU A 799 -15.58 36.44 -30.43
CA LEU A 799 -14.88 37.66 -30.03
C LEU A 799 -14.87 38.74 -31.11
N ALA A 800 -14.86 38.34 -32.39
CA ALA A 800 -14.92 39.27 -33.52
C ALA A 800 -16.31 39.89 -33.74
N THR A 801 -17.38 39.32 -33.17
CA THR A 801 -18.70 39.98 -33.19
C THR A 801 -18.63 41.29 -32.40
N GLY A 802 -18.94 42.40 -33.07
CA GLY A 802 -18.89 43.75 -32.50
C GLY A 802 -19.89 43.96 -31.36
N ALA A 803 -19.78 45.12 -30.70
CA ALA A 803 -20.59 45.51 -29.53
C ALA A 803 -22.08 45.80 -29.84
N SER A 804 -22.54 45.59 -31.08
CA SER A 804 -23.92 45.91 -31.46
C SER A 804 -24.92 44.89 -30.95
N LEU A 805 -25.90 45.38 -30.18
CA LEU A 805 -27.10 44.65 -29.75
C LEU A 805 -28.02 44.24 -30.91
N GLU A 806 -27.81 44.77 -32.12
CA GLU A 806 -28.57 44.42 -33.33
C GLU A 806 -28.01 43.17 -34.04
N ASN A 807 -26.98 42.53 -33.49
CA ASN A 807 -26.37 41.36 -34.11
C ASN A 807 -27.33 40.15 -34.05
N PRO A 808 -27.79 39.59 -35.19
CA PRO A 808 -28.73 38.47 -35.22
C PRO A 808 -28.16 37.15 -34.67
N LEU A 809 -26.86 37.11 -34.32
CA LEU A 809 -26.20 36.01 -33.62
C LEU A 809 -26.31 36.09 -32.09
N LEU A 810 -26.99 37.11 -31.55
CA LEU A 810 -27.38 37.26 -30.15
C LEU A 810 -28.88 36.90 -30.01
N PRO A 811 -29.26 35.62 -29.88
CA PRO A 811 -30.61 35.32 -29.42
C PRO A 811 -30.65 35.60 -27.91
N LEU A 812 -31.36 36.68 -27.54
CA LEU A 812 -31.95 36.83 -26.20
C LEU A 812 -33.14 35.88 -26.08
#